data_AF-A0A8S1MMG9-F1
#
_entry.id   AF-A0A8S1MMG9-F1
#
_cell.length_a   1.000
_cell.length_b   1.000
_cell.length_c   1.000
_cell.angle_alpha   90.00
_cell.angle_beta   90.00
_cell.angle_gamma   90.00
#
_symmetry.space_group_name_H-M   'P 1'
#
loop_
_entity.id
_entity.type
_entity.pdbx_description
1 polymer ?
#
loop_
_entity_poly.entity_id
_entity_poly.type
_entity_poly.pdbx_seq_one_letter_code
_entity_poly.pdbx_strand_id
1 'polypeptide(L)'
;MNRIIRFGFATYESLVQKLSSADSPASILQIFQQNKDIFKQEHVVLSLRMLGRYSRQMGHDNNYSELTGKLNEIVDQLTEYDVIDVLFWLRKFRSNKIPTNFSQQAQIKLFQRIQQMSENQMFSFRNMCNVYYDLAILNHSNDQLARSISEQLINTKQLSPFLIIQIFSSLVIKVNNCSISKNDMQVLNNAVRVVEGLLEELDIEQKSQLFKSLAEVQFQNLSPKYTLPHLVKQVKDLLLQKIELLQEDSVLNIFKAYSYLPRYFDSDLIKELKDMIITTIEQNPNNLSSKFLVFLLDRLTVQTQKPSQEFVKKIVTELTQRIIKKEIEVPLLCQLCNSLLGSKKYDELTNALKESGETSVKILNYLYLNGVNMKEYVDQYVSNMDSKRINTYNAIHYLIYAQRDAQEYVERFQAACRQTIKANPNSVLKTLLEIKLNAQIKNQIQEEAFLQVIEDLKNKKYDIYKVIKELLSSCVSNKCRQALLQYNDQLENKLQPKQILNKVIGSDEPFDSDKLSMMLQIFQRDTKIIPIHRFVDYITLSPQNLYGFIRSDQIQWVCQIILSSLQSSSIMKFNALVNFVERFEGAGYTSKHILILVQRVVDYYRQNNPNTPFPDSTFVQALIKLNLFTPEDAALQLNNEKSYKYFKVQLCGIALQLENPPENVLQLSDKIKAECFLDTEEMKYKQVLEASTLFKLTTTEIEKVKSQIRILAPKLTNRQYFDLVMNAKELPIIKELSLLFVQFGSKLGIIKILKIIEKFQKNHISNQIFYNILLEQYGIQFNSTFNEIRIQVLMTLANCKLKQVDVFLKTFEKINKNTVIYKHYFNEILESVIQLGLTENEIVDQIKSLVDKSNFNHQTTLKLVHYYIMSEQPIEEIEKVANSLDNLKTKENNRIVLIYEILKRTYPEAKITKIHEALIKDEKITTSLKKNQYSVEYVQKLLQAVEIQTETNQLVENVQIELFLPQTQQSILILTGYNQNYDKTTLNGIGILQKKLLSLITKNVVVVNFKELHDITNYEDKITYLQNQGISITADKSKADFSAFKLIEKKDNQKKQNPKKKSNDIDLDEIQEHVEIPQ
;
A
#
# COMPACT_ATOMS: atom_id res chain seq x y z
N MET A 1 61.47 -33.27 -44.08
CA MET A 1 61.81 -31.96 -43.47
C MET A 1 60.96 -30.89 -44.12
N ASN A 2 59.92 -30.43 -43.42
CA ASN A 2 59.27 -29.15 -43.67
C ASN A 2 58.95 -28.59 -42.29
N ARG A 3 59.87 -27.75 -41.79
CA ARG A 3 59.64 -26.95 -40.57
C ARG A 3 58.49 -26.01 -40.88
N ILE A 4 57.28 -26.34 -40.42
CA ILE A 4 56.28 -25.31 -40.20
C ILE A 4 56.77 -24.53 -38.98
N ILE A 5 57.44 -23.43 -39.28
CA ILE A 5 57.75 -22.40 -38.32
C ILE A 5 56.39 -21.86 -37.83
N ARG A 6 55.99 -22.20 -36.60
CA ARG A 6 54.91 -21.47 -35.91
C ARG A 6 55.46 -20.10 -35.54
N PHE A 7 55.48 -19.19 -36.51
CA PHE A 7 55.61 -17.76 -36.22
C PHE A 7 54.36 -17.30 -35.47
N GLY A 8 54.58 -16.72 -34.30
CA GLY A 8 53.54 -16.06 -33.53
C GLY A 8 53.51 -16.44 -32.06
N PHE A 9 54.65 -16.39 -31.35
CA PHE A 9 54.57 -16.01 -29.95
C PHE A 9 53.89 -14.64 -29.94
N ALA A 10 52.61 -14.60 -29.57
CA ALA A 10 51.94 -13.33 -29.41
C ALA A 10 52.68 -12.61 -28.29
N THR A 11 53.34 -11.51 -28.62
CA THR A 11 53.83 -10.57 -27.61
C THR A 11 52.63 -10.16 -26.74
N TYR A 12 52.91 -9.73 -25.51
CA TYR A 12 51.90 -9.24 -24.57
C TYR A 12 50.86 -8.32 -25.24
N GLU A 13 51.32 -7.38 -26.07
CA GLU A 13 50.47 -6.43 -26.82
C GLU A 13 49.67 -7.09 -27.96
N SER A 14 50.24 -8.12 -28.62
CA SER A 14 49.58 -8.87 -29.69
C SER A 14 48.38 -9.69 -29.19
N LEU A 15 48.41 -10.17 -27.94
CA LEU A 15 47.28 -10.89 -27.33
C LEU A 15 46.09 -9.98 -27.03
N VAL A 16 46.35 -8.80 -26.46
CA VAL A 16 45.32 -7.79 -26.20
C VAL A 16 44.63 -7.36 -27.51
N GLN A 17 45.41 -7.15 -28.57
CA GLN A 17 44.88 -6.79 -29.89
C GLN A 17 44.02 -7.91 -30.47
N LYS A 18 44.50 -9.16 -30.44
CA LYS A 18 43.76 -10.34 -30.94
C LYS A 18 42.44 -10.58 -30.19
N LEU A 19 42.44 -10.43 -28.87
CA LEU A 19 41.21 -10.55 -28.06
C LEU A 19 40.23 -9.41 -28.33
N SER A 20 40.72 -8.19 -28.51
CA SER A 20 39.89 -7.02 -28.80
C SER A 20 39.26 -7.07 -30.20
N SER A 21 39.95 -7.71 -31.16
CA SER A 21 39.49 -7.91 -32.53
C SER A 21 38.68 -9.19 -32.74
N ALA A 22 38.47 -10.00 -31.70
CA ALA A 22 37.72 -11.24 -31.80
C ALA A 22 36.24 -10.94 -32.09
N ASP A 23 35.68 -11.62 -33.08
CA ASP A 23 34.36 -11.38 -33.67
C ASP A 23 33.24 -12.27 -33.10
N SER A 24 33.60 -13.31 -32.33
CA SER A 24 32.66 -14.31 -31.82
C SER A 24 33.11 -14.92 -30.49
N PRO A 25 32.20 -15.53 -29.70
CA PRO A 25 32.57 -16.27 -28.50
C PRO A 25 33.58 -17.40 -28.78
N ALA A 26 33.43 -18.08 -29.92
CA ALA A 26 34.29 -19.20 -30.30
C ALA A 26 35.73 -18.74 -30.56
N SER A 27 35.92 -17.61 -31.25
CA SER A 27 37.26 -17.07 -31.51
C SER A 27 37.96 -16.63 -30.21
N ILE A 28 37.23 -16.07 -29.24
CA ILE A 28 37.77 -15.73 -27.91
C ILE A 28 38.27 -16.97 -27.16
N LEU A 29 37.45 -18.03 -27.11
CA LEU A 29 37.80 -19.27 -26.42
C LEU A 29 38.97 -20.00 -27.11
N GLN A 30 39.05 -19.93 -28.44
CA GLN A 30 40.17 -20.47 -29.21
C GLN A 30 41.48 -19.72 -28.92
N ILE A 31 41.44 -18.38 -28.87
CA ILE A 31 42.61 -17.56 -28.51
C ILE A 31 43.08 -17.92 -27.09
N PHE A 32 42.14 -18.10 -26.14
CA PHE A 32 42.46 -18.54 -24.79
C PHE A 32 43.13 -19.93 -24.77
N GLN A 33 42.54 -20.93 -25.42
CA GLN A 33 43.07 -22.30 -25.43
C GLN A 33 44.47 -22.37 -26.05
N GLN A 34 44.74 -21.60 -27.11
CA GLN A 34 46.03 -21.59 -27.80
C GLN A 34 47.15 -20.90 -27.01
N ASN A 35 46.82 -20.04 -26.05
CA ASN A 35 47.79 -19.19 -25.35
C ASN A 35 47.68 -19.31 -23.82
N LYS A 36 47.09 -20.41 -23.33
CA LYS A 36 46.72 -20.59 -21.92
C LYS A 36 47.87 -20.35 -20.95
N ASP A 37 49.10 -20.74 -21.29
CA ASP A 37 50.25 -20.65 -20.39
C ASP A 37 50.84 -19.24 -20.25
N ILE A 38 50.55 -18.35 -21.19
CA ILE A 38 51.02 -16.96 -21.20
C ILE A 38 49.92 -15.95 -20.82
N PHE A 39 48.70 -16.43 -20.57
CA PHE A 39 47.57 -15.60 -20.16
C PHE A 39 47.76 -15.05 -18.73
N LYS A 40 47.91 -13.73 -18.66
CA LYS A 40 47.96 -12.95 -17.42
C LYS A 40 46.58 -12.38 -17.05
N GLN A 41 46.50 -11.69 -15.90
CA GLN A 41 45.27 -11.14 -15.33
C GLN A 41 44.44 -10.33 -16.32
N GLU A 42 45.03 -9.32 -16.94
CA GLU A 42 44.37 -8.43 -17.91
C GLU A 42 43.79 -9.19 -19.12
N HIS A 43 44.43 -10.28 -19.55
CA HIS A 43 43.95 -11.11 -20.66
C HIS A 43 42.73 -11.93 -20.27
N VAL A 44 42.71 -12.46 -19.04
CA VAL A 44 41.55 -13.19 -18.49
C VAL A 44 40.35 -12.25 -18.39
N VAL A 45 40.56 -11.06 -17.81
CA VAL A 45 39.51 -10.07 -17.62
C VAL A 45 38.98 -9.55 -18.96
N LEU A 46 39.86 -9.22 -19.91
CA LEU A 46 39.48 -8.78 -21.26
C LEU A 46 38.68 -9.86 -21.99
N SER A 47 39.08 -11.13 -21.87
CA SER A 47 38.35 -12.25 -22.49
C SER A 47 36.94 -12.37 -21.93
N LEU A 48 36.78 -12.27 -20.60
CA LEU A 48 35.46 -12.30 -19.96
C LEU A 48 34.60 -11.09 -20.36
N ARG A 49 35.19 -9.90 -20.44
CA ARG A 49 34.51 -8.70 -20.95
C ARG A 49 33.98 -8.89 -22.37
N MET A 50 34.82 -9.43 -23.25
CA MET A 50 34.45 -9.71 -24.65
C MET A 50 33.37 -10.79 -24.75
N LEU A 51 33.45 -11.85 -23.94
CA LEU A 51 32.36 -12.83 -23.81
C LEU A 51 31.06 -12.17 -23.30
N GLY A 52 31.17 -11.22 -22.37
CA GLY A 52 30.04 -10.40 -21.92
C GLY A 52 29.36 -9.64 -23.07
N ARG A 53 30.13 -9.08 -24.01
CA ARG A 53 29.61 -8.40 -25.21
C ARG A 53 28.85 -9.37 -26.14
N TYR A 54 29.39 -10.57 -26.34
CA TYR A 54 28.79 -11.59 -27.19
C TYR A 54 27.82 -12.54 -26.48
N SER A 55 27.46 -12.25 -25.24
CA SER A 55 26.62 -13.13 -24.41
C SER A 55 25.27 -13.52 -25.05
N ARG A 56 24.70 -12.71 -25.95
CA ARG A 56 23.48 -13.08 -26.70
C ARG A 56 23.69 -14.18 -27.74
N GLN A 57 24.92 -14.36 -28.21
CA GLN A 57 25.31 -15.38 -29.20
C GLN A 57 25.81 -16.66 -28.53
N MET A 58 25.98 -16.66 -27.20
CA MET A 58 26.41 -17.83 -26.45
C MET A 58 25.23 -18.75 -26.15
N GLY A 59 25.34 -20.02 -26.54
CA GLY A 59 24.47 -21.09 -26.05
C GLY A 59 24.80 -21.46 -24.59
N HIS A 60 24.08 -22.44 -24.02
CA HIS A 60 24.31 -22.94 -22.66
C HIS A 60 25.62 -23.77 -22.49
N ASP A 61 26.61 -23.60 -23.36
CA ASP A 61 27.86 -24.38 -23.34
C ASP A 61 28.86 -23.85 -22.29
N ASN A 62 29.34 -24.74 -21.43
CA ASN A 62 30.25 -24.45 -20.31
C ASN A 62 31.73 -24.25 -20.72
N ASN A 63 32.01 -24.01 -22.00
CA ASN A 63 33.37 -23.99 -22.54
C ASN A 63 34.25 -22.83 -22.02
N TYR A 64 33.67 -21.86 -21.31
CA TYR A 64 34.38 -20.75 -20.63
C TYR A 64 34.68 -21.01 -19.15
N SER A 65 34.28 -22.16 -18.59
CA SER A 65 34.45 -22.48 -17.15
C SER A 65 35.90 -22.38 -16.67
N GLU A 66 36.86 -22.72 -17.53
CA GLU A 66 38.30 -22.64 -17.22
C GLU A 66 38.82 -21.20 -17.14
N LEU A 67 38.31 -20.29 -17.98
CA LEU A 67 38.57 -18.84 -17.87
C LEU A 67 38.05 -18.30 -16.54
N THR A 68 36.86 -18.74 -16.12
CA THR A 68 36.32 -18.40 -14.80
C THR A 68 37.13 -19.02 -13.66
N GLY A 69 37.66 -20.23 -13.85
CA GLY A 69 38.59 -20.88 -12.92
C GLY A 69 39.80 -20.00 -12.63
N LYS A 70 40.46 -19.51 -13.68
CA LYS A 70 41.57 -18.55 -13.55
C LYS A 70 41.17 -17.25 -12.87
N LEU A 71 39.98 -16.72 -13.17
CA LEU A 71 39.46 -15.54 -12.48
C LEU A 71 39.35 -15.79 -10.96
N ASN A 72 38.85 -16.95 -10.52
CA ASN A 72 38.73 -17.28 -9.09
C ASN A 72 40.07 -17.20 -8.35
N GLU A 73 41.17 -17.54 -9.01
CA GLU A 73 42.53 -17.54 -8.44
C GLU A 73 43.11 -16.13 -8.30
N ILE A 74 42.74 -15.21 -9.20
CA ILE A 74 43.33 -13.86 -9.29
C ILE A 74 42.45 -12.75 -8.73
N VAL A 75 41.29 -13.04 -8.14
CA VAL A 75 40.34 -12.02 -7.64
C VAL A 75 40.99 -11.01 -6.69
N ASP A 76 41.93 -11.46 -5.85
CA ASP A 76 42.60 -10.60 -4.87
C ASP A 76 43.60 -9.61 -5.50
N GLN A 77 43.92 -9.78 -6.78
CA GLN A 77 44.90 -8.97 -7.53
C GLN A 77 44.22 -7.95 -8.47
N LEU A 78 42.89 -8.00 -8.60
CA LEU A 78 42.14 -7.17 -9.55
C LEU A 78 42.37 -5.67 -9.31
N THR A 79 42.63 -4.91 -10.37
CA THR A 79 42.68 -3.45 -10.33
C THR A 79 41.27 -2.85 -10.40
N GLU A 80 41.14 -1.53 -10.24
CA GLU A 80 39.85 -0.83 -10.36
C GLU A 80 39.18 -1.05 -11.72
N TYR A 81 39.95 -1.06 -12.82
CA TYR A 81 39.44 -1.28 -14.17
C TYR A 81 39.04 -2.73 -14.39
N ASP A 82 39.80 -3.66 -13.82
CA ASP A 82 39.50 -5.08 -13.95
C ASP A 82 38.19 -5.44 -13.25
N VAL A 83 37.98 -4.88 -12.06
CA VAL A 83 36.73 -5.06 -11.29
C VAL A 83 35.51 -4.61 -12.10
N ILE A 84 35.60 -3.48 -12.80
CA ILE A 84 34.50 -2.97 -13.63
C ILE A 84 34.21 -3.93 -14.79
N ASP A 85 35.23 -4.45 -15.45
CA ASP A 85 35.07 -5.37 -16.58
C ASP A 85 34.53 -6.75 -16.13
N VAL A 86 34.93 -7.23 -14.95
CA VAL A 86 34.38 -8.43 -14.32
C VAL A 86 32.90 -8.23 -13.93
N LEU A 87 32.55 -7.10 -13.33
CA LEU A 87 31.16 -6.76 -12.99
C LEU A 87 30.28 -6.65 -14.25
N PHE A 88 30.79 -6.03 -15.31
CA PHE A 88 30.12 -5.95 -16.61
C PHE A 88 29.78 -7.34 -17.16
N TRP A 89 30.75 -8.26 -17.12
CA TRP A 89 30.58 -9.64 -17.57
C TRP A 89 29.54 -10.38 -16.72
N LEU A 90 29.67 -10.34 -15.38
CA LEU A 90 28.72 -10.96 -14.45
C LEU A 90 27.29 -10.47 -14.68
N ARG A 91 27.12 -9.15 -14.88
CA ARG A 91 25.82 -8.55 -15.20
C ARG A 91 25.25 -9.13 -16.50
N LYS A 92 26.02 -9.13 -17.59
CA LYS A 92 25.55 -9.60 -18.90
C LYS A 92 25.15 -11.08 -18.89
N PHE A 93 25.93 -11.91 -18.21
CA PHE A 93 25.63 -13.32 -18.06
C PHE A 93 24.39 -13.55 -17.20
N ARG A 94 24.23 -12.81 -16.09
CA ARG A 94 23.01 -12.85 -15.26
C ARG A 94 21.77 -12.43 -16.05
N SER A 95 21.85 -11.34 -16.82
CA SER A 95 20.72 -10.86 -17.64
C SER A 95 20.28 -11.88 -18.70
N ASN A 96 21.21 -12.67 -19.24
CA ASN A 96 20.94 -13.70 -20.23
C ASN A 96 20.77 -15.11 -19.64
N LYS A 97 20.75 -15.24 -18.30
CA LYS A 97 20.63 -16.52 -17.57
C LYS A 97 21.71 -17.55 -17.93
N ILE A 98 22.93 -17.08 -18.17
CA ILE A 98 24.11 -17.92 -18.47
C ILE A 98 24.85 -18.21 -17.16
N PRO A 99 25.11 -19.48 -16.80
CA PRO A 99 25.75 -19.84 -15.53
C PRO A 99 27.21 -19.37 -15.51
N THR A 100 27.61 -18.49 -14.60
CA THR A 100 28.97 -17.91 -14.64
C THR A 100 30.05 -18.87 -14.17
N ASN A 101 29.72 -19.90 -13.38
CA ASN A 101 30.69 -20.78 -12.68
C ASN A 101 31.69 -20.02 -11.77
N PHE A 102 31.35 -18.79 -11.40
CA PHE A 102 32.17 -17.95 -10.51
C PHE A 102 31.91 -18.36 -9.07
N SER A 103 32.95 -18.81 -8.36
CA SER A 103 32.79 -19.46 -7.05
C SER A 103 32.27 -18.48 -5.99
N GLN A 104 31.52 -18.98 -5.00
CA GLN A 104 30.98 -18.13 -3.94
C GLN A 104 32.08 -17.45 -3.11
N GLN A 105 33.20 -18.13 -2.86
CA GLN A 105 34.34 -17.55 -2.15
C GLN A 105 34.98 -16.40 -2.95
N ALA A 106 35.17 -16.58 -4.26
CA ALA A 106 35.69 -15.54 -5.14
C ALA A 106 34.73 -14.34 -5.26
N GLN A 107 33.41 -14.58 -5.26
CA GLN A 107 32.41 -13.50 -5.21
C GLN A 107 32.53 -12.67 -3.94
N ILE A 108 32.65 -13.31 -2.77
CA ILE A 108 32.80 -12.61 -1.48
C ILE A 108 34.06 -11.74 -1.50
N LYS A 109 35.19 -12.29 -1.98
CA LYS A 109 36.45 -11.56 -2.12
C LYS A 109 36.34 -10.35 -3.05
N LEU A 110 35.69 -10.53 -4.21
CA LEU A 110 35.44 -9.44 -5.17
C LEU A 110 34.65 -8.30 -4.51
N PHE A 111 33.57 -8.62 -3.78
CA PHE A 111 32.76 -7.61 -3.11
C PHE A 111 33.49 -6.91 -1.97
N GLN A 112 34.30 -7.63 -1.17
CA GLN A 112 35.16 -7.04 -0.15
C GLN A 112 36.18 -6.09 -0.77
N ARG A 113 36.76 -6.45 -1.92
CA ARG A 113 37.70 -5.60 -2.64
C ARG A 113 37.04 -4.34 -3.20
N ILE A 114 35.82 -4.45 -3.72
CA ILE A 114 35.02 -3.30 -4.16
C ILE A 114 34.71 -2.37 -2.98
N GLN A 115 34.39 -2.92 -1.80
CA GLN A 115 34.19 -2.15 -0.58
C GLN A 115 35.45 -1.36 -0.21
N GLN A 116 36.62 -2.00 -0.16
CA GLN A 116 37.91 -1.36 0.13
C GLN A 116 38.25 -0.26 -0.89
N MET A 117 38.07 -0.53 -2.19
CA MET A 117 38.31 0.46 -3.25
C MET A 117 37.36 1.66 -3.15
N SER A 118 36.12 1.44 -2.69
CA SER A 118 35.14 2.51 -2.46
C SER A 118 35.50 3.36 -1.24
N GLU A 119 35.96 2.73 -0.16
CA GLU A 119 36.44 3.42 1.06
C GLU A 119 37.67 4.28 0.76
N ASN A 120 38.59 3.76 -0.07
CA ASN A 120 39.78 4.47 -0.52
C ASN A 120 39.54 5.47 -1.66
N GLN A 121 38.28 5.65 -2.10
CA GLN A 121 37.90 6.55 -3.19
C GLN A 121 38.68 6.33 -4.51
N MET A 122 39.01 5.08 -4.84
CA MET A 122 39.81 4.76 -6.04
C MET A 122 39.02 4.98 -7.34
N PHE A 123 37.71 4.74 -7.33
CA PHE A 123 36.88 4.89 -8.53
C PHE A 123 36.64 6.37 -8.91
N SER A 124 36.77 6.70 -10.19
CA SER A 124 36.21 7.95 -10.73
C SER A 124 34.68 7.97 -10.61
N PHE A 125 34.05 9.15 -10.58
CA PHE A 125 32.59 9.26 -10.42
C PHE A 125 31.77 8.45 -11.45
N ARG A 126 32.22 8.47 -12.72
CA ARG A 126 31.64 7.65 -13.80
C ARG A 126 31.72 6.16 -13.46
N ASN A 127 32.87 5.72 -12.97
CA ASN A 127 33.10 4.32 -12.58
C ASN A 127 32.29 3.96 -11.33
N MET A 128 32.16 4.86 -10.35
CA MET A 128 31.30 4.66 -9.19
C MET A 128 29.85 4.37 -9.61
N CYS A 129 29.30 5.17 -10.53
CA CYS A 129 27.94 4.98 -11.05
C CYS A 129 27.77 3.64 -11.80
N ASN A 130 28.76 3.24 -12.61
CA ASN A 130 28.75 1.95 -13.30
C ASN A 130 28.80 0.77 -12.31
N VAL A 131 29.71 0.83 -11.33
CA VAL A 131 29.84 -0.19 -10.29
C VAL A 131 28.56 -0.26 -9.46
N TYR A 132 27.97 0.88 -9.11
CA TYR A 132 26.71 0.96 -8.39
C TYR A 132 25.56 0.29 -9.13
N TYR A 133 25.46 0.51 -10.44
CA TYR A 133 24.47 -0.14 -11.30
C TYR A 133 24.68 -1.66 -11.43
N ASP A 134 25.92 -2.09 -11.64
CA ASP A 134 26.24 -3.51 -11.77
C ASP A 134 25.99 -4.26 -10.46
N LEU A 135 26.38 -3.69 -9.31
CA LEU A 135 26.10 -4.25 -7.99
C LEU A 135 24.59 -4.35 -7.70
N ALA A 136 23.80 -3.34 -8.09
CA ALA A 136 22.35 -3.38 -7.93
C ALA A 136 21.74 -4.56 -8.69
N ILE A 137 22.13 -4.79 -9.95
CA ILE A 137 21.67 -5.95 -10.74
C ILE A 137 22.14 -7.27 -10.13
N LEU A 138 23.35 -7.27 -9.55
CA LEU A 138 23.89 -8.43 -8.86
C LEU A 138 23.27 -8.66 -7.46
N ASN A 139 22.37 -7.77 -7.02
CA ASN A 139 21.71 -7.78 -5.71
C ASN A 139 22.69 -7.68 -4.53
N HIS A 140 23.69 -6.80 -4.66
CA HIS A 140 24.65 -6.49 -3.61
C HIS A 140 24.60 -5.00 -3.27
N SER A 141 24.61 -4.65 -1.98
CA SER A 141 24.66 -3.27 -1.50
C SER A 141 26.07 -2.84 -1.13
N ASN A 142 26.38 -1.56 -1.31
CA ASN A 142 27.62 -0.94 -0.85
C ASN A 142 27.27 0.50 -0.44
N ASP A 143 27.11 0.69 0.87
CA ASP A 143 26.62 1.96 1.44
C ASP A 143 27.65 3.08 1.35
N GLN A 144 28.95 2.74 1.35
CA GLN A 144 30.04 3.70 1.19
C GLN A 144 30.05 4.25 -0.24
N LEU A 145 29.91 3.38 -1.24
CA LEU A 145 29.78 3.78 -2.64
C LEU A 145 28.55 4.68 -2.84
N ALA A 146 27.40 4.31 -2.24
CA ALA A 146 26.19 5.14 -2.29
C ALA A 146 26.40 6.53 -1.67
N ARG A 147 27.12 6.59 -0.54
CA ARG A 147 27.49 7.86 0.11
C ARG A 147 28.36 8.72 -0.82
N SER A 148 29.45 8.18 -1.35
CA SER A 148 30.36 8.89 -2.24
C SER A 148 29.66 9.40 -3.50
N ILE A 149 28.77 8.59 -4.08
CA ILE A 149 27.93 9.02 -5.21
C ILE A 149 27.04 10.19 -4.77
N SER A 150 26.35 10.08 -3.64
CA SER A 150 25.44 11.14 -3.18
C SER A 150 26.15 12.48 -2.96
N GLU A 151 27.38 12.46 -2.42
CA GLU A 151 28.20 13.65 -2.14
C GLU A 151 28.73 14.29 -3.45
N GLN A 152 29.18 13.48 -4.41
CA GLN A 152 29.71 13.99 -5.69
C GLN A 152 28.61 14.45 -6.65
N LEU A 153 27.41 13.90 -6.55
CA LEU A 153 26.33 14.16 -7.49
C LEU A 153 25.82 15.61 -7.43
N ILE A 154 25.87 16.28 -6.27
CA ILE A 154 25.51 17.71 -6.14
C ILE A 154 26.60 18.63 -6.72
N ASN A 155 27.86 18.21 -6.64
CA ASN A 155 29.01 19.05 -7.01
C ASN A 155 29.43 18.90 -8.48
N THR A 156 28.91 17.89 -9.17
CA THR A 156 29.27 17.60 -10.56
C THR A 156 28.50 18.51 -11.51
N LYS A 157 29.21 19.39 -12.22
CA LYS A 157 28.61 20.38 -13.14
C LYS A 157 27.96 19.78 -14.39
N GLN A 158 28.37 18.58 -14.82
CA GLN A 158 27.83 17.90 -16.00
C GLN A 158 27.77 16.39 -15.77
N LEU A 159 26.57 15.84 -15.62
CA LEU A 159 26.33 14.40 -15.57
C LEU A 159 25.75 13.95 -16.91
N SER A 160 26.38 12.98 -17.57
CA SER A 160 25.85 12.48 -18.84
C SER A 160 24.45 11.85 -18.65
N PRO A 161 23.51 12.03 -19.59
CA PRO A 161 22.18 11.41 -19.59
C PRO A 161 22.18 9.89 -19.33
N PHE A 162 23.20 9.20 -19.86
CA PHE A 162 23.34 7.76 -19.65
C PHE A 162 23.54 7.39 -18.17
N LEU A 163 24.39 8.14 -17.46
CA LEU A 163 24.68 7.90 -16.04
C LEU A 163 23.47 8.18 -15.16
N ILE A 164 22.69 9.23 -15.44
CA ILE A 164 21.49 9.52 -14.63
C ILE A 164 20.44 8.41 -14.77
N ILE A 165 20.24 7.90 -15.99
CA ILE A 165 19.31 6.79 -16.24
C ILE A 165 19.79 5.51 -15.55
N GLN A 166 21.10 5.24 -15.55
CA GLN A 166 21.67 4.11 -14.81
C GLN A 166 21.46 4.23 -13.30
N ILE A 167 21.64 5.42 -12.73
CA ILE A 167 21.39 5.66 -11.30
C ILE A 167 19.92 5.37 -10.96
N PHE A 168 18.97 5.93 -11.72
CA PHE A 168 17.55 5.65 -11.51
C PHE A 168 17.21 4.17 -11.70
N SER A 169 17.78 3.51 -12.71
CA SER A 169 17.60 2.07 -12.93
C SER A 169 18.13 1.24 -11.75
N SER A 170 19.26 1.64 -11.16
CA SER A 170 19.84 1.00 -9.97
C SER A 170 18.91 1.14 -8.77
N LEU A 171 18.38 2.34 -8.56
CA LEU A 171 17.45 2.65 -7.47
C LEU A 171 16.15 1.84 -7.62
N VAL A 172 15.59 1.74 -8.84
CA VAL A 172 14.42 0.89 -9.12
C VAL A 172 14.66 -0.56 -8.69
N ILE A 173 15.81 -1.14 -9.05
CA ILE A 173 16.14 -2.52 -8.68
C ILE A 173 16.22 -2.67 -7.16
N LYS A 174 16.89 -1.73 -6.48
CA LYS A 174 17.00 -1.74 -5.01
C LYS A 174 15.65 -1.55 -4.32
N VAL A 175 14.76 -0.73 -4.88
CA VAL A 175 13.38 -0.56 -4.38
C VAL A 175 12.61 -1.87 -4.47
N ASN A 176 12.63 -2.50 -5.64
CA ASN A 176 11.90 -3.74 -5.89
C ASN A 176 12.44 -4.92 -5.03
N ASN A 177 13.72 -4.89 -4.66
CA ASN A 177 14.34 -5.89 -3.80
C ASN A 177 14.33 -5.51 -2.30
N CYS A 178 13.67 -4.41 -1.92
CA CYS A 178 13.63 -3.89 -0.55
C CYS A 178 15.01 -3.68 0.10
N SER A 179 16.01 -3.26 -0.70
CA SER A 179 17.42 -3.14 -0.28
C SER A 179 17.92 -1.69 -0.28
N ILE A 180 17.04 -0.71 -0.05
CA ILE A 180 17.38 0.73 -0.07
C ILE A 180 17.99 1.15 1.29
N SER A 181 19.22 1.66 1.26
CA SER A 181 19.86 2.28 2.43
C SER A 181 19.50 3.77 2.59
N LYS A 182 19.90 4.38 3.72
CA LYS A 182 19.79 5.84 3.93
C LYS A 182 20.57 6.63 2.87
N ASN A 183 21.73 6.14 2.45
CA ASN A 183 22.57 6.80 1.45
C ASN A 183 21.97 6.64 0.04
N ASP A 184 21.35 5.49 -0.26
CA ASP A 184 20.60 5.31 -1.51
C ASP A 184 19.44 6.31 -1.62
N MET A 185 18.77 6.62 -0.51
CA MET A 185 17.76 7.68 -0.47
C MET A 185 18.35 9.07 -0.73
N GLN A 186 19.56 9.34 -0.28
CA GLN A 186 20.26 10.59 -0.60
C GLN A 186 20.67 10.64 -2.08
N VAL A 187 21.14 9.53 -2.66
CA VAL A 187 21.41 9.41 -4.10
C VAL A 187 20.14 9.72 -4.89
N LEU A 188 18.99 9.13 -4.52
CA LEU A 188 17.70 9.41 -5.16
C LEU A 188 17.36 10.91 -5.10
N ASN A 189 17.44 11.52 -3.91
CA ASN A 189 17.08 12.93 -3.73
C ASN A 189 17.96 13.88 -4.55
N ASN A 190 19.26 13.59 -4.59
CA ASN A 190 20.20 14.39 -5.35
C ASN A 190 20.02 14.16 -6.86
N ALA A 191 19.77 12.91 -7.29
CA ALA A 191 19.51 12.56 -8.69
C ALA A 191 18.26 13.28 -9.21
N VAL A 192 17.20 13.37 -8.41
CA VAL A 192 15.98 14.12 -8.76
C VAL A 192 16.26 15.62 -8.93
N ARG A 193 17.15 16.22 -8.13
CA ARG A 193 17.53 17.64 -8.28
C ARG A 193 18.36 17.89 -9.53
N VAL A 194 19.30 16.99 -9.82
CA VAL A 194 20.20 17.13 -10.98
C VAL A 194 19.43 16.91 -12.29
N VAL A 195 18.54 15.93 -12.34
CA VAL A 195 17.83 15.59 -13.58
C VAL A 195 16.87 16.70 -14.02
N GLU A 196 16.32 17.48 -13.10
CA GLU A 196 15.48 18.65 -13.41
C GLU A 196 16.20 19.65 -14.34
N GLY A 197 17.49 19.90 -14.10
CA GLY A 197 18.33 20.76 -14.95
C GLY A 197 18.81 20.10 -16.25
N LEU A 198 18.69 18.77 -16.38
CA LEU A 198 19.10 18.02 -17.57
C LEU A 198 17.92 17.64 -18.48
N LEU A 199 16.67 17.87 -18.04
CA LEU A 199 15.48 17.40 -18.76
C LEU A 199 15.42 17.88 -20.21
N GLU A 200 15.81 19.12 -20.49
CA GLU A 200 15.79 19.68 -21.83
C GLU A 200 16.82 19.02 -22.76
N GLU A 201 17.97 18.62 -22.22
CA GLU A 201 19.06 17.96 -22.95
C GLU A 201 18.77 16.50 -23.30
N LEU A 202 17.88 15.83 -22.55
CA LEU A 202 17.52 14.44 -22.81
C LEU A 202 16.82 14.31 -24.17
N ASP A 203 17.16 13.30 -24.96
CA ASP A 203 16.34 12.96 -26.13
C ASP A 203 14.99 12.33 -25.72
N ILE A 204 14.09 12.12 -26.69
CA ILE A 204 12.74 11.60 -26.40
C ILE A 204 12.76 10.18 -25.83
N GLU A 205 13.71 9.34 -26.27
CA GLU A 205 13.86 7.96 -25.82
C GLU A 205 14.33 7.92 -24.37
N GLN A 206 15.32 8.73 -24.03
CA GLN A 206 15.84 8.94 -22.68
C GLN A 206 14.75 9.49 -21.75
N LYS A 207 13.94 10.45 -22.21
CA LYS A 207 12.78 10.95 -21.46
C LYS A 207 11.77 9.85 -21.17
N SER A 208 11.47 8.96 -22.12
CA SER A 208 10.53 7.85 -21.92
C SER A 208 11.06 6.82 -20.90
N GLN A 209 12.36 6.52 -20.96
CA GLN A 209 13.01 5.58 -20.04
C GLN A 209 13.13 6.18 -18.62
N LEU A 210 13.40 7.50 -18.54
CA LEU A 210 13.36 8.23 -17.29
C LEU A 210 11.95 8.22 -16.69
N PHE A 211 10.92 8.55 -17.47
CA PHE A 211 9.52 8.53 -17.02
C PHE A 211 9.14 7.20 -16.37
N LYS A 212 9.46 6.09 -17.04
CA LYS A 212 9.30 4.73 -16.50
C LYS A 212 10.07 4.50 -15.21
N SER A 213 11.34 4.88 -15.18
CA SER A 213 12.18 4.66 -13.99
C SER A 213 11.66 5.46 -12.79
N LEU A 214 11.25 6.72 -12.99
CA LEU A 214 10.67 7.56 -11.94
C LEU A 214 9.34 7.00 -11.43
N ALA A 215 8.50 6.43 -12.30
CA ALA A 215 7.26 5.75 -11.91
C ALA A 215 7.54 4.47 -11.09
N GLU A 216 8.51 3.65 -11.51
CA GLU A 216 8.88 2.38 -10.88
C GLU A 216 9.53 2.54 -9.50
N VAL A 217 10.14 3.70 -9.19
CA VAL A 217 10.67 4.02 -7.86
C VAL A 217 9.56 4.12 -6.77
N GLN A 218 8.27 4.04 -7.16
CA GLN A 218 7.11 4.03 -6.26
C GLN A 218 7.10 5.23 -5.29
N PHE A 219 6.82 6.41 -5.85
CA PHE A 219 6.69 7.71 -5.14
C PHE A 219 5.80 7.69 -3.88
N GLN A 220 4.92 6.69 -3.71
CA GLN A 220 4.05 6.54 -2.52
C GLN A 220 4.81 6.12 -1.27
N ASN A 221 5.95 5.43 -1.43
CA ASN A 221 6.64 4.71 -0.35
C ASN A 221 7.93 5.39 0.13
N LEU A 222 8.37 6.49 -0.51
CA LEU A 222 9.67 7.10 -0.29
C LEU A 222 9.57 8.59 0.10
N SER A 223 10.44 9.05 1.01
CA SER A 223 10.57 10.46 1.43
C SER A 223 11.80 11.09 0.78
N PRO A 224 11.78 12.36 0.31
CA PRO A 224 10.75 13.39 0.42
C PRO A 224 9.73 13.35 -0.72
N LYS A 225 8.47 13.53 -0.35
CA LYS A 225 7.29 13.28 -1.20
C LYS A 225 7.01 14.33 -2.31
N TYR A 226 7.85 15.36 -2.46
CA TYR A 226 7.45 16.62 -3.13
C TYR A 226 8.05 16.87 -4.52
N THR A 227 9.27 16.41 -4.82
CA THR A 227 9.94 16.74 -6.11
C THR A 227 9.68 15.71 -7.19
N LEU A 228 9.66 14.42 -6.83
CA LEU A 228 9.52 13.33 -7.79
C LEU A 228 8.18 13.36 -8.56
N PRO A 229 7.00 13.60 -7.94
CA PRO A 229 5.75 13.68 -8.70
C PRO A 229 5.70 14.85 -9.69
N HIS A 230 6.32 15.99 -9.34
CA HIS A 230 6.40 17.14 -10.25
C HIS A 230 7.28 16.82 -11.46
N LEU A 231 8.44 16.22 -11.23
CA LEU A 231 9.34 15.78 -12.29
C LEU A 231 8.68 14.76 -13.22
N VAL A 232 7.96 13.77 -12.66
CA VAL A 232 7.18 12.80 -13.45
C VAL A 232 6.16 13.51 -14.34
N LYS A 233 5.47 14.53 -13.82
CA LYS A 233 4.53 15.34 -14.59
C LYS A 233 5.23 16.15 -15.68
N GLN A 234 6.34 16.82 -15.37
CA GLN A 234 7.13 17.57 -16.35
C GLN A 234 7.60 16.67 -17.51
N VAL A 235 8.15 15.48 -17.19
CA VAL A 235 8.57 14.52 -18.22
C VAL A 235 7.39 14.04 -19.05
N LYS A 236 6.22 13.80 -18.43
CA LYS A 236 4.98 13.45 -19.13
C LYS A 236 4.55 14.56 -20.09
N ASP A 237 4.59 15.81 -19.66
CA ASP A 237 4.22 16.96 -20.49
C ASP A 237 5.18 17.13 -21.69
N LEU A 238 6.48 16.93 -21.48
CA LEU A 238 7.49 16.94 -22.55
C LEU A 238 7.31 15.79 -23.55
N LEU A 239 6.95 14.60 -23.07
CA LEU A 239 6.63 13.45 -23.93
C LEU A 239 5.33 13.68 -24.71
N LEU A 240 4.34 14.34 -24.11
CA LEU A 240 3.08 14.68 -24.76
C LEU A 240 3.26 15.75 -25.86
N GLN A 241 4.09 16.76 -25.63
CA GLN A 241 4.39 17.79 -26.63
C GLN A 241 5.09 17.24 -27.88
N LYS A 242 5.86 16.15 -27.71
CA LYS A 242 6.64 15.50 -28.77
C LYS A 242 6.14 14.08 -29.05
N ILE A 243 4.85 13.85 -28.87
CA ILE A 243 4.25 12.52 -28.93
C ILE A 243 4.46 11.85 -30.30
N GLU A 244 4.44 12.64 -31.37
CA GLU A 244 4.66 12.19 -32.75
C GLU A 244 6.08 11.66 -33.02
N LEU A 245 7.05 12.05 -32.18
CA LEU A 245 8.46 11.61 -32.28
C LEU A 245 8.73 10.32 -31.48
N LEU A 246 7.73 9.78 -30.79
CA LEU A 246 7.91 8.59 -29.95
C LEU A 246 8.03 7.33 -30.80
N GLN A 247 9.16 6.63 -30.62
CA GLN A 247 9.33 5.28 -31.14
C GLN A 247 8.60 4.24 -30.30
N GLU A 248 8.39 3.06 -30.88
CA GLU A 248 7.69 1.93 -30.26
C GLU A 248 8.21 1.55 -28.86
N ASP A 249 9.53 1.46 -28.69
CA ASP A 249 10.13 1.13 -27.39
C ASP A 249 9.86 2.22 -26.34
N SER A 250 9.81 3.49 -26.76
CA SER A 250 9.45 4.62 -25.89
C SER A 250 7.98 4.54 -25.46
N VAL A 251 7.09 4.18 -26.39
CA VAL A 251 5.67 3.97 -26.10
C VAL A 251 5.50 2.82 -25.11
N LEU A 252 6.19 1.69 -25.29
CA LEU A 252 6.14 0.57 -24.34
C LEU A 252 6.63 0.95 -22.94
N ASN A 253 7.67 1.79 -22.85
CA ASN A 253 8.15 2.32 -21.57
C ASN A 253 7.08 3.17 -20.88
N ILE A 254 6.37 4.02 -21.64
CA ILE A 254 5.28 4.85 -21.11
C ILE A 254 4.14 3.97 -20.60
N PHE A 255 3.65 3.01 -21.40
CA PHE A 255 2.60 2.08 -20.95
C PHE A 255 3.00 1.30 -19.69
N LYS A 256 4.28 0.90 -19.59
CA LYS A 256 4.82 0.26 -18.39
C LYS A 256 4.81 1.21 -17.19
N ALA A 257 5.22 2.47 -17.37
CA ALA A 257 5.21 3.47 -16.31
C ALA A 257 3.83 3.62 -15.67
N TYR A 258 2.77 3.68 -16.50
CA TYR A 258 1.38 3.81 -16.03
C TYR A 258 0.89 2.64 -15.16
N SER A 259 1.53 1.46 -15.22
CA SER A 259 1.21 0.36 -14.30
C SER A 259 1.66 0.61 -12.85
N TYR A 260 2.63 1.49 -12.65
CA TYR A 260 3.20 1.86 -11.34
C TYR A 260 2.72 3.24 -10.84
N LEU A 261 2.09 4.03 -11.70
CA LEU A 261 1.52 5.33 -11.36
C LEU A 261 0.20 5.20 -10.58
N PRO A 262 -0.16 6.19 -9.75
CA PRO A 262 -1.40 6.14 -9.00
C PRO A 262 -2.59 6.27 -9.94
N ARG A 263 -3.74 5.66 -9.59
CA ARG A 263 -4.94 5.62 -10.45
C ARG A 263 -5.47 7.01 -10.86
N TYR A 264 -5.14 8.06 -10.11
CA TYR A 264 -5.56 9.44 -10.34
C TYR A 264 -4.54 10.27 -11.13
N PHE A 265 -3.42 9.70 -11.58
CA PHE A 265 -2.46 10.41 -12.42
C PHE A 265 -3.06 10.72 -13.80
N ASP A 266 -2.72 11.89 -14.33
CA ASP A 266 -3.22 12.40 -15.61
C ASP A 266 -3.04 11.35 -16.71
N SER A 267 -4.11 10.99 -17.40
CA SER A 267 -4.14 9.90 -18.41
C SER A 267 -4.18 10.42 -19.85
N ASP A 268 -3.92 11.71 -20.04
CA ASP A 268 -3.91 12.37 -21.35
C ASP A 268 -2.84 11.80 -22.28
N LEU A 269 -1.60 11.63 -21.82
CA LEU A 269 -0.53 11.03 -22.63
C LEU A 269 -0.87 9.59 -23.05
N ILE A 270 -1.42 8.76 -22.16
CA ILE A 270 -1.79 7.39 -22.54
C ILE A 270 -3.04 7.37 -23.43
N LYS A 271 -3.94 8.35 -23.30
CA LYS A 271 -5.11 8.48 -24.17
C LYS A 271 -4.70 8.88 -25.59
N GLU A 272 -3.90 9.92 -25.74
CA GLU A 272 -3.36 10.35 -27.03
C GLU A 272 -2.53 9.25 -27.70
N LEU A 273 -1.72 8.51 -26.94
CA LEU A 273 -0.99 7.36 -27.47
C LEU A 273 -1.94 6.26 -27.96
N LYS A 274 -3.03 5.98 -27.25
CA LYS A 274 -4.04 5.01 -27.70
C LYS A 274 -4.70 5.48 -29.00
N ASP A 275 -5.08 6.76 -29.07
CA ASP A 275 -5.74 7.34 -30.24
C ASP A 275 -4.80 7.35 -31.45
N MET A 276 -3.51 7.68 -31.26
CA MET A 276 -2.48 7.59 -32.30
C MET A 276 -2.26 6.16 -32.78
N ILE A 277 -2.19 5.18 -31.87
CA ILE A 277 -2.04 3.76 -32.22
C ILE A 277 -3.26 3.29 -33.01
N ILE A 278 -4.48 3.62 -32.58
CA ILE A 278 -5.71 3.31 -33.31
C ILE A 278 -5.68 3.91 -34.71
N THR A 279 -5.37 5.21 -34.80
CA THR A 279 -5.32 5.94 -36.08
C THR A 279 -4.26 5.33 -37.00
N THR A 280 -3.11 4.94 -36.46
CA THR A 280 -2.04 4.30 -37.24
C THR A 280 -2.46 2.92 -37.72
N ILE A 281 -3.13 2.12 -36.88
CA ILE A 281 -3.70 0.81 -37.28
C ILE A 281 -4.73 0.99 -38.40
N GLU A 282 -5.57 2.03 -38.33
CA GLU A 282 -6.64 2.27 -39.32
C GLU A 282 -6.12 2.84 -40.65
N GLN A 283 -5.12 3.73 -40.60
CA GLN A 283 -4.61 4.42 -41.79
C GLN A 283 -3.43 3.71 -42.45
N ASN A 284 -2.46 3.25 -41.66
CA ASN A 284 -1.19 2.69 -42.13
C ASN A 284 -0.66 1.61 -41.15
N PRO A 285 -1.31 0.45 -41.08
CA PRO A 285 -0.99 -0.58 -40.08
C PRO A 285 0.47 -1.02 -40.11
N ASN A 286 1.09 -1.07 -41.30
CA ASN A 286 2.48 -1.49 -41.50
C ASN A 286 3.51 -0.60 -40.80
N ASN A 287 3.14 0.61 -40.36
CA ASN A 287 4.03 1.49 -39.60
C ASN A 287 4.26 1.02 -38.17
N LEU A 288 3.43 0.11 -37.66
CA LEU A 288 3.62 -0.53 -36.37
C LEU A 288 4.15 -1.95 -36.58
N SER A 289 5.20 -2.31 -35.86
CA SER A 289 5.79 -3.64 -35.89
C SER A 289 4.90 -4.65 -35.15
N SER A 290 4.88 -5.89 -35.64
CA SER A 290 4.15 -6.99 -34.98
C SER A 290 4.70 -7.24 -33.57
N LYS A 291 6.00 -7.03 -33.39
CA LYS A 291 6.69 -7.10 -32.10
C LYS A 291 6.11 -6.08 -31.11
N PHE A 292 5.95 -4.83 -31.52
CA PHE A 292 5.36 -3.78 -30.69
C PHE A 292 3.93 -4.10 -30.28
N LEU A 293 3.07 -4.49 -31.23
CA LEU A 293 1.65 -4.79 -30.94
C LEU A 293 1.49 -5.95 -29.94
N VAL A 294 2.31 -7.00 -30.06
CA VAL A 294 2.32 -8.13 -29.12
C VAL A 294 2.77 -7.69 -27.73
N PHE A 295 3.87 -6.93 -27.62
CA PHE A 295 4.34 -6.43 -26.33
C PHE A 295 3.38 -5.42 -25.70
N LEU A 296 2.74 -4.58 -26.50
CA LEU A 296 1.74 -3.63 -26.03
C LEU A 296 0.57 -4.40 -25.39
N LEU A 297 0.07 -5.43 -26.07
CA LEU A 297 -1.03 -6.23 -25.58
C LEU A 297 -0.66 -6.98 -24.29
N ASP A 298 0.55 -7.52 -24.19
CA ASP A 298 1.09 -8.09 -22.95
C ASP A 298 1.03 -7.07 -21.80
N ARG A 299 1.49 -5.83 -22.02
CA ARG A 299 1.42 -4.77 -20.99
C ARG A 299 0.00 -4.42 -20.58
N LEU A 300 -0.94 -4.38 -21.54
CA LEU A 300 -2.34 -4.07 -21.28
C LEU A 300 -3.04 -5.10 -20.38
N THR A 301 -2.65 -6.37 -20.44
CA THR A 301 -3.24 -7.43 -19.61
C THR A 301 -2.85 -7.34 -18.13
N VAL A 302 -1.72 -6.70 -17.81
CA VAL A 302 -1.15 -6.59 -16.45
C VAL A 302 -1.47 -5.25 -15.78
N GLN A 303 -2.00 -4.27 -16.52
CA GLN A 303 -2.30 -2.93 -16.00
C GLN A 303 -3.42 -2.93 -14.96
N THR A 304 -3.26 -2.08 -13.94
CA THR A 304 -4.27 -1.82 -12.89
C THR A 304 -5.50 -1.08 -13.41
N GLN A 305 -5.36 -0.28 -14.47
CA GLN A 305 -6.47 0.32 -15.21
C GLN A 305 -6.75 -0.52 -16.46
N LYS A 306 -7.91 -1.16 -16.52
CA LYS A 306 -8.29 -1.98 -17.68
C LYS A 306 -8.48 -1.07 -18.91
N PRO A 307 -7.83 -1.35 -20.05
CA PRO A 307 -8.10 -0.62 -21.29
C PRO A 307 -9.54 -0.83 -21.76
N SER A 308 -10.03 0.06 -22.62
CA SER A 308 -11.32 -0.14 -23.29
C SER A 308 -11.27 -1.43 -24.12
N GLN A 309 -12.36 -2.20 -24.08
CA GLN A 309 -12.43 -3.45 -24.85
C GLN A 309 -12.31 -3.19 -26.35
N GLU A 310 -12.76 -2.02 -26.82
CA GLU A 310 -12.65 -1.60 -28.21
C GLU A 310 -11.19 -1.42 -28.66
N PHE A 311 -10.35 -0.77 -27.84
CA PHE A 311 -8.92 -0.60 -28.16
C PHE A 311 -8.21 -1.95 -28.27
N VAL A 312 -8.44 -2.84 -27.31
CA VAL A 312 -7.88 -4.19 -27.35
C VAL A 312 -8.40 -4.96 -28.56
N LYS A 313 -9.69 -4.83 -28.88
CA LYS A 313 -10.29 -5.45 -30.07
C LYS A 313 -9.58 -5.01 -31.34
N LYS A 314 -9.34 -3.70 -31.55
CA LYS A 314 -8.64 -3.20 -32.75
C LYS A 314 -7.23 -3.77 -32.90
N ILE A 315 -6.45 -3.81 -31.81
CA ILE A 315 -5.11 -4.42 -31.82
C ILE A 315 -5.20 -5.92 -32.15
N VAL A 316 -6.15 -6.63 -31.54
CA VAL A 316 -6.37 -8.06 -31.78
C VAL A 316 -6.79 -8.32 -33.23
N THR A 317 -7.69 -7.52 -33.80
CA THR A 317 -8.14 -7.64 -35.20
C THR A 317 -6.97 -7.38 -36.16
N GLU A 318 -6.11 -6.41 -35.90
CA GLU A 318 -4.91 -6.17 -36.70
C GLU A 318 -3.91 -7.35 -36.62
N LEU A 319 -3.62 -7.82 -35.39
CA LEU A 319 -2.77 -9.00 -35.20
C LEU A 319 -3.36 -10.25 -35.89
N THR A 320 -4.68 -10.40 -35.86
CA THR A 320 -5.42 -11.47 -36.56
C THR A 320 -5.13 -11.44 -38.06
N GLN A 321 -5.20 -10.26 -38.69
CA GLN A 321 -4.87 -10.11 -40.12
C GLN A 321 -3.42 -10.49 -40.43
N ARG A 322 -2.47 -10.06 -39.59
CA ARG A 322 -1.05 -10.40 -39.77
C ARG A 322 -0.73 -11.87 -39.54
N ILE A 323 -1.46 -12.52 -38.63
CA ILE A 323 -1.38 -13.96 -38.39
C ILE A 323 -1.82 -14.73 -39.65
N ILE A 324 -2.95 -14.34 -40.24
CA ILE A 324 -3.47 -14.96 -41.47
C ILE A 324 -2.46 -14.80 -42.61
N LYS A 325 -1.80 -13.63 -42.71
CA LYS A 325 -0.73 -13.35 -43.68
C LYS A 325 0.62 -13.98 -43.35
N LYS A 326 0.78 -14.64 -42.19
CA LYS A 326 2.03 -15.23 -41.68
C LYS A 326 3.17 -14.22 -41.51
N GLU A 327 2.85 -12.98 -41.17
CA GLU A 327 3.81 -11.88 -40.95
C GLU A 327 4.36 -11.84 -39.51
N ILE A 328 3.84 -12.67 -38.61
CA ILE A 328 4.26 -12.74 -37.20
C ILE A 328 5.07 -14.00 -36.96
N GLU A 329 6.27 -13.84 -36.42
CA GLU A 329 7.13 -14.96 -36.04
C GLU A 329 6.51 -15.81 -34.91
N VAL A 330 6.70 -17.12 -34.99
CA VAL A 330 6.20 -18.11 -34.01
C VAL A 330 6.52 -17.76 -32.54
N PRO A 331 7.72 -17.25 -32.17
CA PRO A 331 8.00 -16.85 -30.79
C PRO A 331 7.07 -15.74 -30.27
N LEU A 332 6.71 -14.78 -31.12
CA LEU A 332 5.79 -13.69 -30.79
C LEU A 332 4.35 -14.21 -30.66
N LEU A 333 3.93 -15.15 -31.53
CA LEU A 333 2.62 -15.81 -31.40
C LEU A 333 2.50 -16.58 -30.09
N CYS A 334 3.54 -17.29 -29.71
CA CYS A 334 3.60 -18.01 -28.45
C CYS A 334 3.49 -17.05 -27.25
N GLN A 335 4.11 -15.87 -27.34
CA GLN A 335 4.02 -14.85 -26.31
C GLN A 335 2.60 -14.27 -26.23
N LEU A 336 2.00 -13.92 -27.37
CA LEU A 336 0.63 -13.43 -27.46
C LEU A 336 -0.37 -14.39 -26.80
N CYS A 337 -0.29 -15.68 -27.13
CA CYS A 337 -1.15 -16.72 -26.55
C CYS A 337 -0.98 -16.81 -25.02
N ASN A 338 0.26 -16.70 -24.53
CA ASN A 338 0.56 -16.72 -23.10
C ASN A 338 -0.02 -15.50 -22.36
N SER A 339 0.07 -14.31 -22.94
CA SER A 339 -0.50 -13.09 -22.35
C SER A 339 -2.03 -13.14 -22.28
N LEU A 340 -2.66 -13.83 -23.24
CA LEU A 340 -4.11 -13.97 -23.36
C LEU A 340 -4.68 -15.22 -22.67
N LEU A 341 -3.84 -16.09 -22.07
CA LEU A 341 -4.22 -17.41 -21.53
C LEU A 341 -5.17 -17.35 -20.30
N GLY A 342 -5.57 -16.15 -19.86
CA GLY A 342 -6.57 -15.91 -18.81
C GLY A 342 -7.53 -14.74 -19.10
N SER A 343 -7.57 -14.22 -20.34
CA SER A 343 -8.44 -13.11 -20.73
C SER A 343 -9.78 -13.61 -21.32
N LYS A 344 -10.71 -12.68 -21.63
CA LYS A 344 -11.93 -13.00 -22.39
C LYS A 344 -11.59 -13.66 -23.74
N LYS A 345 -12.52 -14.45 -24.27
CA LYS A 345 -12.39 -15.09 -25.59
C LYS A 345 -12.34 -14.04 -26.71
N TYR A 346 -11.41 -14.22 -27.65
CA TYR A 346 -11.32 -13.45 -28.89
C TYR A 346 -11.49 -14.40 -30.07
N ASP A 347 -12.72 -14.51 -30.58
CA ASP A 347 -13.07 -15.52 -31.58
C ASP A 347 -12.34 -15.29 -32.91
N GLU A 348 -12.17 -14.03 -33.34
CA GLU A 348 -11.41 -13.65 -34.54
C GLU A 348 -9.95 -14.15 -34.46
N LEU A 349 -9.27 -13.90 -33.34
CA LEU A 349 -7.90 -14.37 -33.12
C LEU A 349 -7.81 -15.89 -33.07
N THR A 350 -8.81 -16.53 -32.47
CA THR A 350 -8.90 -17.98 -32.38
C THR A 350 -9.02 -18.60 -33.78
N ASN A 351 -9.83 -17.99 -34.66
CA ASN A 351 -9.97 -18.40 -36.06
C ASN A 351 -8.67 -18.16 -36.85
N ALA A 352 -8.04 -16.99 -36.74
CA ALA A 352 -6.77 -16.72 -37.43
C ALA A 352 -5.63 -17.64 -36.98
N LEU A 353 -5.53 -17.92 -35.68
CA LEU A 353 -4.58 -18.90 -35.17
C LEU A 353 -4.89 -20.31 -35.71
N LYS A 354 -6.17 -20.67 -35.87
CA LYS A 354 -6.56 -21.92 -36.53
C LYS A 354 -6.11 -21.95 -38.00
N GLU A 355 -6.37 -20.88 -38.74
CA GLU A 355 -6.02 -20.74 -40.16
C GLU A 355 -4.51 -20.71 -40.40
N SER A 356 -3.73 -20.20 -39.44
CA SER A 356 -2.26 -20.15 -39.53
C SER A 356 -1.62 -21.54 -39.71
N GLY A 357 -2.29 -22.58 -39.20
CA GLY A 357 -1.79 -23.95 -39.20
C GLY A 357 -0.60 -24.18 -38.26
N GLU A 358 -0.32 -23.25 -37.34
CA GLU A 358 0.82 -23.33 -36.44
C GLU A 358 0.62 -24.41 -35.36
N THR A 359 1.52 -25.41 -35.35
CA THR A 359 1.44 -26.58 -34.46
C THR A 359 2.18 -26.40 -33.14
N SER A 360 2.60 -25.18 -32.81
CA SER A 360 3.22 -24.88 -31.52
C SER A 360 2.26 -25.19 -30.38
N VAL A 361 2.70 -26.02 -29.45
CA VAL A 361 1.89 -26.46 -28.29
C VAL A 361 1.30 -25.29 -27.50
N LYS A 362 2.00 -24.15 -27.40
CA LYS A 362 1.47 -22.96 -26.71
C LYS A 362 0.24 -22.37 -27.42
N ILE A 363 0.26 -22.38 -28.75
CA ILE A 363 -0.86 -21.93 -29.59
C ILE A 363 -2.00 -22.95 -29.50
N LEU A 364 -1.69 -24.24 -29.63
CA LEU A 364 -2.67 -25.32 -29.51
C LEU A 364 -3.36 -25.33 -28.15
N ASN A 365 -2.66 -25.03 -27.06
CA ASN A 365 -3.24 -24.87 -25.72
C ASN A 365 -4.28 -23.75 -25.68
N TYR A 366 -3.96 -22.60 -26.28
CA TYR A 366 -4.88 -21.47 -26.36
C TYR A 366 -6.13 -21.82 -27.18
N LEU A 367 -5.95 -22.46 -28.34
CA LEU A 367 -7.06 -22.94 -29.19
C LEU A 367 -7.95 -23.95 -28.46
N TYR A 368 -7.33 -24.92 -27.77
CA TYR A 368 -8.03 -25.92 -26.98
C TYR A 368 -8.88 -25.28 -25.89
N LEU A 369 -8.32 -24.34 -25.09
CA LEU A 369 -9.07 -23.65 -24.03
C LEU A 369 -10.24 -22.81 -24.56
N ASN A 370 -10.13 -22.28 -25.78
CA ASN A 370 -11.20 -21.51 -26.40
C ASN A 370 -12.30 -22.39 -27.03
N GLY A 371 -12.10 -23.71 -27.10
CA GLY A 371 -13.08 -24.67 -27.58
C GLY A 371 -12.93 -25.06 -29.05
N VAL A 372 -11.78 -24.78 -29.67
CA VAL A 372 -11.49 -25.22 -31.04
C VAL A 372 -11.28 -26.72 -31.04
N ASN A 373 -11.97 -27.43 -31.95
CA ASN A 373 -11.79 -28.85 -32.15
C ASN A 373 -10.34 -29.14 -32.60
N MET A 374 -9.63 -29.95 -31.82
CA MET A 374 -8.22 -30.27 -32.03
C MET A 374 -7.98 -31.46 -32.96
N LYS A 375 -9.03 -32.11 -33.47
CA LYS A 375 -8.94 -33.35 -34.25
C LYS A 375 -7.98 -33.23 -35.43
N GLU A 376 -8.12 -32.19 -36.25
CA GLU A 376 -7.25 -31.95 -37.41
C GLU A 376 -5.76 -31.86 -37.03
N TYR A 377 -5.44 -31.23 -35.90
CA TYR A 377 -4.06 -31.12 -35.41
C TYR A 377 -3.53 -32.45 -34.87
N VAL A 378 -4.40 -33.22 -34.22
CA VAL A 378 -4.06 -34.57 -33.74
C VAL A 378 -3.82 -35.50 -34.95
N ASP A 379 -4.71 -35.48 -35.95
CA ASP A 379 -4.56 -36.22 -37.22
C ASP A 379 -3.24 -35.88 -37.92
N GLN A 380 -2.95 -34.59 -38.08
CA GLN A 380 -1.70 -34.12 -38.68
C GLN A 380 -0.48 -34.57 -37.88
N TYR A 381 -0.53 -34.51 -36.55
CA TYR A 381 0.56 -34.98 -35.73
C TYR A 381 0.78 -36.49 -35.88
N VAL A 382 -0.31 -37.28 -35.86
CA VAL A 382 -0.28 -38.75 -36.00
C VAL A 382 0.24 -39.17 -37.38
N SER A 383 -0.20 -38.50 -38.46
CA SER A 383 0.29 -38.79 -39.82
C SER A 383 1.79 -38.56 -39.99
N ASN A 384 2.37 -37.60 -39.25
CA ASN A 384 3.80 -37.31 -39.25
C ASN A 384 4.60 -38.18 -38.25
N MET A 385 3.92 -38.89 -37.35
CA MET A 385 4.49 -39.60 -36.21
C MET A 385 5.29 -40.84 -36.60
N ASP A 386 4.93 -41.51 -37.70
CA ASP A 386 5.56 -42.76 -38.13
C ASP A 386 7.07 -42.61 -38.47
N SER A 387 7.56 -41.36 -38.53
CA SER A 387 8.97 -41.01 -38.79
C SER A 387 9.79 -40.58 -37.56
N LYS A 388 9.17 -40.29 -36.39
CA LYS A 388 9.87 -39.68 -35.24
C LYS A 388 9.36 -40.19 -33.90
N ARG A 389 10.28 -40.43 -32.95
CA ARG A 389 9.96 -40.75 -31.55
C ARG A 389 9.23 -39.57 -30.90
N ILE A 390 8.02 -39.81 -30.38
CA ILE A 390 7.25 -38.79 -29.65
C ILE A 390 7.98 -38.47 -28.33
N ASN A 391 8.24 -37.18 -28.08
CA ASN A 391 8.75 -36.75 -26.79
C ASN A 391 7.62 -36.70 -25.75
N THR A 392 7.97 -36.85 -24.48
CA THR A 392 7.02 -36.90 -23.35
C THR A 392 6.06 -35.71 -23.33
N TYR A 393 6.57 -34.52 -23.61
CA TYR A 393 5.81 -33.27 -23.60
C TYR A 393 4.69 -33.28 -24.63
N ASN A 394 4.98 -33.64 -25.87
CA ASN A 394 3.98 -33.69 -26.93
C ASN A 394 3.00 -34.84 -26.72
N ALA A 395 3.46 -36.02 -26.29
CA ALA A 395 2.57 -37.15 -26.02
C ALA A 395 1.44 -36.77 -25.05
N ILE A 396 1.78 -36.06 -23.96
CA ILE A 396 0.80 -35.68 -22.94
C ILE A 396 -0.17 -34.62 -23.46
N HIS A 397 0.31 -33.58 -24.15
CA HIS A 397 -0.56 -32.54 -24.71
C HIS A 397 -1.53 -33.11 -25.75
N TYR A 398 -1.02 -33.91 -26.68
CA TYR A 398 -1.87 -34.52 -27.72
C TYR A 398 -2.79 -35.60 -27.15
N LEU A 399 -2.43 -36.29 -26.06
CA LEU A 399 -3.37 -37.15 -25.34
C LEU A 399 -4.52 -36.35 -24.72
N ILE A 400 -4.24 -35.20 -24.11
CA ILE A 400 -5.27 -34.31 -23.56
C ILE A 400 -6.20 -33.82 -24.67
N TYR A 401 -5.65 -33.43 -25.82
CA TYR A 401 -6.44 -33.01 -26.98
C TYR A 401 -7.28 -34.16 -27.57
N ALA A 402 -6.68 -35.33 -27.75
CA ALA A 402 -7.31 -36.51 -28.32
C ALA A 402 -8.50 -36.99 -27.48
N GLN A 403 -8.39 -36.95 -26.15
CA GLN A 403 -9.50 -37.37 -25.27
C GLN A 403 -10.77 -36.55 -25.51
N ARG A 404 -10.63 -35.27 -25.81
CA ARG A 404 -11.78 -34.40 -26.07
C ARG A 404 -12.30 -34.56 -27.50
N ASP A 405 -11.39 -34.52 -28.49
CA ASP A 405 -11.77 -34.23 -29.88
C ASP A 405 -11.39 -35.34 -30.88
N ALA A 406 -10.49 -36.26 -30.53
CA ALA A 406 -9.97 -37.30 -31.44
C ALA A 406 -9.80 -38.63 -30.70
N GLN A 407 -10.93 -39.17 -30.23
CA GLN A 407 -10.97 -40.35 -29.36
C GLN A 407 -10.32 -41.58 -29.98
N GLU A 408 -10.33 -41.70 -31.31
CA GLU A 408 -9.67 -42.77 -32.05
C GLU A 408 -8.16 -42.87 -31.82
N TYR A 409 -7.48 -41.77 -31.46
CA TYR A 409 -6.04 -41.77 -31.17
C TYR A 409 -5.72 -41.82 -29.68
N VAL A 410 -6.72 -41.79 -28.80
CA VAL A 410 -6.51 -41.83 -27.35
C VAL A 410 -5.70 -43.04 -26.96
N GLU A 411 -6.05 -44.23 -27.42
CA GLU A 411 -5.32 -45.46 -27.09
C GLU A 411 -3.87 -45.40 -27.59
N ARG A 412 -3.64 -44.83 -28.78
CA ARG A 412 -2.30 -44.65 -29.36
C ARG A 412 -1.44 -43.71 -28.51
N PHE A 413 -1.97 -42.55 -28.12
CA PHE A 413 -1.24 -41.60 -27.27
C PHE A 413 -1.12 -42.09 -25.81
N GLN A 414 -2.11 -42.80 -25.28
CA GLN A 414 -2.03 -43.48 -23.99
C GLN A 414 -0.94 -44.55 -23.99
N ALA A 415 -0.84 -45.35 -25.05
CA ALA A 415 0.24 -46.33 -25.21
C ALA A 415 1.61 -45.64 -25.27
N ALA A 416 1.73 -44.53 -26.02
CA ALA A 416 2.95 -43.73 -26.06
C ALA A 416 3.30 -43.13 -24.68
N CYS A 417 2.34 -42.54 -23.98
CA CYS A 417 2.51 -42.05 -22.61
C CYS A 417 2.94 -43.17 -21.66
N ARG A 418 2.29 -44.35 -21.72
CA ARG A 418 2.66 -45.53 -20.92
C ARG A 418 4.06 -46.05 -21.23
N GLN A 419 4.45 -46.09 -22.50
CA GLN A 419 5.80 -46.45 -22.91
C GLN A 419 6.83 -45.44 -22.38
N THR A 420 6.49 -44.16 -22.40
CA THR A 420 7.34 -43.08 -21.90
C THR A 420 7.44 -43.10 -20.37
N ILE A 421 6.33 -43.43 -19.69
CA ILE A 421 6.27 -43.69 -18.25
C ILE A 421 7.19 -44.87 -17.90
N LYS A 422 7.11 -45.98 -18.63
CA LYS A 422 8.02 -47.13 -18.39
C LYS A 422 9.49 -46.79 -18.64
N ALA A 423 9.78 -45.91 -19.60
CA ALA A 423 11.15 -45.56 -19.97
C ALA A 423 11.77 -44.49 -19.06
N ASN A 424 11.01 -43.47 -18.65
CA ASN A 424 11.51 -42.34 -17.86
C ASN A 424 10.37 -41.65 -17.07
N PRO A 425 9.82 -42.30 -16.03
CA PRO A 425 8.63 -41.84 -15.34
C PRO A 425 8.85 -40.52 -14.58
N ASN A 426 10.07 -40.27 -14.08
CA ASN A 426 10.41 -39.00 -13.42
C ASN A 426 10.35 -37.79 -14.39
N SER A 427 10.82 -37.97 -15.63
CA SER A 427 10.71 -36.91 -16.64
C SER A 427 9.25 -36.60 -16.95
N VAL A 428 8.38 -37.62 -16.95
CA VAL A 428 6.93 -37.46 -17.16
C VAL A 428 6.31 -36.61 -16.04
N LEU A 429 6.64 -36.90 -14.78
CA LEU A 429 6.15 -36.11 -13.63
C LEU A 429 6.55 -34.64 -13.72
N LYS A 430 7.83 -34.34 -14.02
CA LYS A 430 8.31 -32.96 -14.22
C LYS A 430 7.50 -32.22 -15.28
N THR A 431 7.29 -32.88 -16.42
CA THR A 431 6.54 -32.32 -17.53
C THR A 431 5.07 -32.07 -17.16
N LEU A 432 4.43 -32.99 -16.43
CA LEU A 432 3.03 -32.82 -16.01
C LEU A 432 2.84 -31.61 -15.10
N LEU A 433 3.81 -31.28 -14.25
CA LEU A 433 3.74 -30.09 -13.38
C LEU A 433 3.68 -28.77 -14.19
N GLU A 434 4.24 -28.74 -15.40
CA GLU A 434 4.27 -27.55 -16.26
C GLU A 434 3.00 -27.37 -17.11
N ILE A 435 2.18 -28.42 -17.25
CA ILE A 435 1.00 -28.44 -18.13
C ILE A 435 -0.22 -27.89 -17.40
N LYS A 436 -0.84 -26.82 -17.93
CA LYS A 436 -1.97 -26.11 -17.31
C LYS A 436 -3.38 -26.56 -17.78
N LEU A 437 -3.48 -27.64 -18.56
CA LEU A 437 -4.75 -28.11 -19.15
C LEU A 437 -5.48 -29.16 -18.28
N ASN A 438 -6.69 -29.56 -18.74
CA ASN A 438 -7.67 -30.49 -18.13
C ASN A 438 -7.09 -31.44 -17.06
N ALA A 439 -7.65 -31.34 -15.84
CA ALA A 439 -7.19 -32.06 -14.66
C ALA A 439 -7.38 -33.58 -14.74
N GLN A 440 -8.38 -34.13 -15.42
CA GLN A 440 -8.74 -35.55 -15.26
C GLN A 440 -7.71 -36.50 -15.88
N ILE A 441 -7.38 -36.33 -17.16
CA ILE A 441 -6.41 -37.18 -17.88
C ILE A 441 -5.00 -36.92 -17.34
N LYS A 442 -4.70 -35.65 -17.10
CA LYS A 442 -3.45 -35.23 -16.46
C LYS A 442 -3.26 -36.01 -15.16
N ASN A 443 -4.26 -36.06 -14.28
CA ASN A 443 -4.21 -36.80 -13.03
C ASN A 443 -4.06 -38.31 -13.23
N GLN A 444 -4.69 -38.90 -14.26
CA GLN A 444 -4.53 -40.33 -14.57
C GLN A 444 -3.09 -40.68 -15.00
N ILE A 445 -2.53 -39.94 -15.96
CA ILE A 445 -1.13 -40.13 -16.40
C ILE A 445 -0.17 -39.84 -15.24
N GLN A 446 -0.47 -38.84 -14.44
CA GLN A 446 0.31 -38.48 -13.26
C GLN A 446 0.28 -39.58 -12.20
N GLU A 447 -0.87 -40.21 -11.96
CA GLU A 447 -0.99 -41.38 -11.10
C GLU A 447 -0.18 -42.56 -11.65
N GLU A 448 -0.33 -42.90 -12.94
CA GLU A 448 0.44 -43.99 -13.57
C GLU A 448 1.97 -43.74 -13.50
N ALA A 449 2.40 -42.52 -13.85
CA ALA A 449 3.81 -42.12 -13.79
C ALA A 449 4.34 -42.17 -12.35
N PHE A 450 3.56 -41.67 -11.39
CA PHE A 450 3.91 -41.70 -9.97
C PHE A 450 4.11 -43.14 -9.49
N LEU A 451 3.16 -44.02 -9.77
CA LEU A 451 3.24 -45.43 -9.37
C LEU A 451 4.43 -46.14 -10.02
N GLN A 452 4.74 -45.83 -11.28
CA GLN A 452 5.93 -46.36 -11.94
C GLN A 452 7.24 -45.83 -11.31
N VAL A 453 7.31 -44.55 -10.91
CA VAL A 453 8.47 -44.05 -10.13
C VAL A 453 8.61 -44.83 -8.83
N ILE A 454 7.52 -45.11 -8.12
CA ILE A 454 7.55 -45.90 -6.88
C ILE A 454 8.06 -47.33 -7.15
N GLU A 455 7.63 -47.96 -8.24
CA GLU A 455 8.13 -49.28 -8.64
C GLU A 455 9.63 -49.25 -9.02
N ASP A 456 10.07 -48.25 -9.76
CA ASP A 456 11.47 -48.07 -10.13
C ASP A 456 12.35 -47.77 -8.90
N LEU A 457 11.80 -47.10 -7.89
CA LEU A 457 12.45 -46.92 -6.59
C LEU A 457 12.58 -48.25 -5.84
N LYS A 458 11.55 -49.10 -5.82
CA LYS A 458 11.62 -50.47 -5.26
C LYS A 458 12.69 -51.32 -5.96
N ASN A 459 12.82 -51.14 -7.27
CA ASN A 459 13.84 -51.80 -8.09
C ASN A 459 15.22 -51.10 -8.06
N LYS A 460 15.41 -50.10 -7.18
CA LYS A 460 16.66 -49.33 -7.00
C LYS A 460 17.19 -48.64 -8.28
N LYS A 461 16.32 -48.34 -9.26
CA LYS A 461 16.71 -47.61 -10.49
C LYS A 461 16.89 -46.10 -10.24
N TYR A 462 16.18 -45.55 -9.27
CA TYR A 462 16.29 -44.14 -8.88
C TYR A 462 16.74 -44.01 -7.42
N ASP A 463 17.45 -42.91 -7.15
CA ASP A 463 17.63 -42.42 -5.78
C ASP A 463 16.40 -41.60 -5.41
N ILE A 464 15.73 -41.97 -4.32
CA ILE A 464 14.50 -41.29 -3.86
C ILE A 464 14.72 -39.79 -3.68
N TYR A 465 15.88 -39.35 -3.18
CA TYR A 465 16.13 -37.91 -2.96
C TYR A 465 16.33 -37.12 -4.26
N LYS A 466 16.52 -37.79 -5.41
CA LYS A 466 16.54 -37.15 -6.74
C LYS A 466 15.15 -36.95 -7.33
N VAL A 467 14.14 -37.66 -6.82
CA VAL A 467 12.76 -37.67 -7.37
C VAL A 467 11.69 -37.28 -6.34
N ILE A 468 12.07 -37.09 -5.07
CA ILE A 468 11.13 -36.84 -3.98
C ILE A 468 10.37 -35.52 -4.14
N LYS A 469 11.00 -34.50 -4.74
CA LYS A 469 10.34 -33.21 -4.98
C LYS A 469 9.18 -33.40 -5.96
N GLU A 470 9.44 -34.12 -7.04
CA GLU A 470 8.49 -34.44 -8.09
C GLU A 470 7.37 -35.32 -7.54
N LEU A 471 7.68 -36.37 -6.76
CA LEU A 471 6.67 -37.19 -6.10
C LEU A 471 5.76 -36.35 -5.18
N LEU A 472 6.33 -35.50 -4.33
CA LEU A 472 5.54 -34.67 -3.42
C LEU A 472 4.65 -33.66 -4.16
N SER A 473 5.17 -33.00 -5.20
CA SER A 473 4.39 -32.07 -6.04
C SER A 473 3.40 -32.80 -6.96
N SER A 474 3.56 -34.11 -7.18
CA SER A 474 2.73 -34.87 -8.11
C SER A 474 1.71 -35.82 -7.45
N CYS A 475 1.49 -35.74 -6.14
CA CYS A 475 0.58 -36.63 -5.41
C CYS A 475 -0.90 -36.26 -5.61
N VAL A 476 -1.52 -36.73 -6.69
CA VAL A 476 -2.90 -36.36 -7.10
C VAL A 476 -4.02 -37.23 -6.54
N SER A 477 -3.71 -38.41 -5.98
CA SER A 477 -4.74 -39.35 -5.53
C SER A 477 -4.37 -40.06 -4.22
N ASN A 478 -5.38 -40.63 -3.57
CA ASN A 478 -5.19 -41.47 -2.38
C ASN A 478 -4.31 -42.69 -2.66
N LYS A 479 -4.32 -43.22 -3.90
CA LYS A 479 -3.45 -44.33 -4.31
C LYS A 479 -1.98 -43.89 -4.34
N CYS A 480 -1.66 -42.74 -4.92
CA CYS A 480 -0.31 -42.18 -4.91
C CYS A 480 0.18 -41.95 -3.47
N ARG A 481 -0.68 -41.37 -2.63
CA ARG A 481 -0.42 -41.14 -1.20
C ARG A 481 -0.07 -42.45 -0.49
N GLN A 482 -0.91 -43.48 -0.62
CA GLN A 482 -0.65 -44.79 -0.01
C GLN A 482 0.62 -45.44 -0.57
N ALA A 483 0.88 -45.37 -1.87
CA ALA A 483 2.05 -45.96 -2.49
C ALA A 483 3.37 -45.38 -1.98
N LEU A 484 3.45 -44.04 -1.84
CA LEU A 484 4.64 -43.38 -1.30
C LEU A 484 4.84 -43.68 0.19
N LEU A 485 3.76 -43.71 0.97
CA LEU A 485 3.83 -44.04 2.40
C LEU A 485 4.26 -45.50 2.62
N GLN A 486 3.68 -46.44 1.86
CA GLN A 486 4.07 -47.85 1.90
C GLN A 486 5.53 -48.05 1.46
N TYR A 487 5.97 -47.35 0.41
CA TYR A 487 7.37 -47.39 0.00
C TYR A 487 8.29 -46.88 1.09
N ASN A 488 7.94 -45.75 1.73
CA ASN A 488 8.70 -45.22 2.85
C ASN A 488 8.78 -46.20 4.04
N ASP A 489 7.70 -46.92 4.33
CA ASP A 489 7.67 -47.95 5.38
C ASP A 489 8.51 -49.20 5.02
N GLN A 490 8.78 -49.44 3.72
CA GLN A 490 9.63 -50.54 3.22
C GLN A 490 11.13 -50.20 3.14
N LEU A 491 11.52 -48.93 3.28
CA LEU A 491 12.91 -48.51 3.22
C LEU A 491 13.67 -48.90 4.51
N GLU A 492 14.85 -49.51 4.37
CA GLU A 492 15.78 -49.76 5.49
C GLU A 492 16.09 -48.47 6.25
N ASN A 493 16.30 -47.38 5.51
CA ASN A 493 16.43 -46.03 6.03
C ASN A 493 15.23 -45.20 5.59
N LYS A 494 14.27 -44.98 6.51
CA LYS A 494 13.12 -44.11 6.27
C LYS A 494 13.54 -42.75 5.73
N LEU A 495 12.68 -42.16 4.92
CA LEU A 495 12.90 -40.84 4.33
C LEU A 495 13.21 -39.79 5.40
N GLN A 496 14.37 -39.18 5.26
CA GLN A 496 14.87 -38.21 6.23
C GLN A 496 14.24 -36.84 5.97
N PRO A 497 13.51 -36.26 6.95
CA PRO A 497 12.85 -34.97 6.76
C PRO A 497 13.80 -33.84 6.37
N LYS A 498 15.04 -33.86 6.89
CA LYS A 498 16.11 -32.93 6.52
C LYS A 498 16.40 -32.95 5.02
N GLN A 499 16.50 -34.12 4.43
CA GLN A 499 16.82 -34.26 3.01
C GLN A 499 15.63 -33.89 2.12
N ILE A 500 14.40 -34.18 2.56
CA ILE A 500 13.17 -33.73 1.89
C ILE A 500 13.10 -32.20 1.86
N LEU A 501 13.24 -31.54 3.00
CA LEU A 501 13.13 -30.08 3.08
C LEU A 501 14.19 -29.37 2.23
N ASN A 502 15.41 -29.90 2.16
CA ASN A 502 16.46 -29.34 1.29
C ASN A 502 16.15 -29.41 -0.20
N LYS A 503 15.27 -30.32 -0.62
CA LYS A 503 14.84 -30.47 -2.01
C LYS A 503 13.61 -29.63 -2.35
N VAL A 504 12.79 -29.31 -1.34
CA VAL A 504 11.53 -28.57 -1.51
C VAL A 504 11.69 -27.07 -1.25
N ILE A 505 12.65 -26.65 -0.42
CA ILE A 505 12.90 -25.24 -0.09
C ILE A 505 13.61 -24.52 -1.25
N GLY A 506 13.12 -23.31 -1.60
CA GLY A 506 13.70 -22.45 -2.63
C GLY A 506 13.05 -22.55 -4.02
N SER A 507 11.95 -23.31 -4.15
CA SER A 507 11.11 -23.26 -5.35
C SER A 507 10.09 -22.12 -5.23
N ASP A 508 10.02 -21.23 -6.23
CA ASP A 508 8.94 -20.24 -6.40
C ASP A 508 7.59 -20.89 -6.77
N GLU A 509 7.38 -22.14 -6.35
CA GLU A 509 6.14 -22.89 -6.60
C GLU A 509 5.02 -22.35 -5.70
N PRO A 510 3.79 -22.21 -6.24
CA PRO A 510 2.64 -21.81 -5.43
C PRO A 510 2.36 -22.83 -4.33
N PHE A 511 1.76 -22.36 -3.23
CA PHE A 511 1.36 -23.21 -2.11
C PHE A 511 0.45 -24.35 -2.55
N ASP A 512 0.78 -25.57 -2.10
CA ASP A 512 0.00 -26.78 -2.35
C ASP A 512 -0.28 -27.48 -1.01
N SER A 513 -1.57 -27.55 -0.67
CA SER A 513 -2.10 -28.15 0.56
C SER A 513 -1.86 -29.67 0.60
N ASP A 514 -2.01 -30.37 -0.53
CA ASP A 514 -1.84 -31.82 -0.58
C ASP A 514 -0.36 -32.21 -0.44
N LYS A 515 0.52 -31.43 -1.06
CA LYS A 515 1.97 -31.56 -0.88
C LYS A 515 2.38 -31.41 0.58
N LEU A 516 1.84 -30.39 1.28
CA LEU A 516 2.09 -30.19 2.70
C LEU A 516 1.58 -31.40 3.50
N SER A 517 0.33 -31.81 3.29
CA SER A 517 -0.27 -32.98 3.96
C SER A 517 0.61 -34.24 3.85
N MET A 518 1.14 -34.52 2.65
CA MET A 518 2.05 -35.63 2.41
C MET A 518 3.36 -35.50 3.20
N MET A 519 3.97 -34.32 3.20
CA MET A 519 5.17 -34.06 3.98
C MET A 519 4.91 -34.27 5.48
N LEU A 520 3.76 -33.79 5.99
CA LEU A 520 3.39 -33.97 7.39
C LEU A 520 3.28 -35.45 7.77
N GLN A 521 2.64 -36.27 6.94
CA GLN A 521 2.51 -37.71 7.18
C GLN A 521 3.86 -38.45 7.16
N ILE A 522 4.78 -38.07 6.26
CA ILE A 522 6.14 -38.64 6.23
C ILE A 522 6.91 -38.21 7.49
N PHE A 523 6.82 -36.93 7.86
CA PHE A 523 7.56 -36.35 8.98
C PHE A 523 7.07 -36.86 10.33
N GLN A 524 5.79 -37.21 10.47
CA GLN A 524 5.24 -37.84 11.67
C GLN A 524 5.93 -39.17 12.03
N ARG A 525 6.54 -39.86 11.06
CA ARG A 525 7.24 -41.14 11.31
C ARG A 525 8.60 -40.99 11.99
N ASP A 526 9.27 -39.85 11.79
CA ASP A 526 10.58 -39.55 12.39
C ASP A 526 10.76 -38.04 12.61
N THR A 527 10.23 -37.55 13.72
CA THR A 527 10.23 -36.11 14.04
C THR A 527 11.59 -35.60 14.55
N LYS A 528 12.52 -36.50 14.90
CA LYS A 528 13.83 -36.18 15.49
C LYS A 528 14.76 -35.43 14.54
N ILE A 529 14.63 -35.70 13.25
CA ILE A 529 15.61 -35.27 12.24
C ILE A 529 15.06 -34.08 11.42
N ILE A 530 13.92 -33.51 11.81
CA ILE A 530 13.32 -32.36 11.12
C ILE A 530 14.14 -31.08 11.41
N PRO A 531 14.71 -30.41 10.40
CA PRO A 531 15.30 -29.09 10.58
C PRO A 531 14.19 -28.05 10.74
N ILE A 532 13.74 -27.83 11.97
CA ILE A 532 12.54 -27.03 12.32
C ILE A 532 12.59 -25.62 11.71
N HIS A 533 13.73 -24.93 11.75
CA HIS A 533 13.87 -23.60 11.11
C HIS A 533 13.52 -23.62 9.62
N ARG A 534 14.07 -24.60 8.90
CA ARG A 534 13.84 -24.78 7.46
C ARG A 534 12.37 -25.13 7.18
N PHE A 535 11.76 -25.94 8.03
CA PHE A 535 10.35 -26.29 7.94
C PHE A 535 9.43 -25.08 8.16
N VAL A 536 9.71 -24.27 9.18
CA VAL A 536 8.98 -23.03 9.45
C VAL A 536 9.15 -22.03 8.30
N ASP A 537 10.36 -21.83 7.81
CA ASP A 537 10.63 -20.91 6.69
C ASP A 537 9.92 -21.34 5.40
N TYR A 538 9.91 -22.63 5.09
CA TYR A 538 9.18 -23.17 3.93
C TYR A 538 7.71 -22.72 3.91
N ILE A 539 7.05 -22.76 5.07
CA ILE A 539 5.61 -22.49 5.19
C ILE A 539 5.33 -20.99 5.30
N THR A 540 6.17 -20.25 6.03
CA THR A 540 5.82 -18.91 6.51
C THR A 540 6.62 -17.77 5.88
N LEU A 541 7.73 -18.03 5.18
CA LEU A 541 8.59 -16.97 4.64
C LEU A 541 7.97 -16.27 3.42
N SER A 542 7.28 -17.01 2.55
CA SER A 542 6.54 -16.45 1.42
C SER A 542 5.13 -16.03 1.86
N PRO A 543 4.70 -14.78 1.65
CA PRO A 543 3.33 -14.36 1.97
C PRO A 543 2.28 -15.23 1.27
N GLN A 544 2.53 -15.65 0.03
CA GLN A 544 1.63 -16.53 -0.72
C GLN A 544 1.50 -17.91 -0.05
N ASN A 545 2.60 -18.45 0.49
CA ASN A 545 2.59 -19.71 1.22
C ASN A 545 1.90 -19.59 2.57
N LEU A 546 2.14 -18.50 3.30
CA LEU A 546 1.51 -18.25 4.58
C LEU A 546 -0.02 -18.13 4.44
N TYR A 547 -0.50 -17.33 3.49
CA TYR A 547 -1.94 -17.20 3.23
C TYR A 547 -2.56 -18.49 2.67
N GLY A 548 -1.84 -19.23 1.84
CA GLY A 548 -2.27 -20.55 1.37
C GLY A 548 -2.41 -21.54 2.52
N PHE A 549 -1.43 -21.57 3.42
CA PHE A 549 -1.45 -22.42 4.61
C PHE A 549 -2.57 -22.05 5.58
N ILE A 550 -2.79 -20.76 5.84
CA ILE A 550 -3.91 -20.28 6.67
C ILE A 550 -5.26 -20.80 6.14
N ARG A 551 -5.43 -20.93 4.81
CA ARG A 551 -6.66 -21.45 4.17
C ARG A 551 -6.76 -22.98 4.17
N SER A 552 -5.70 -23.71 4.50
CA SER A 552 -5.61 -25.16 4.32
C SER A 552 -6.14 -26.00 5.49
N ASP A 553 -6.48 -25.37 6.63
CA ASP A 553 -6.88 -26.01 7.90
C ASP A 553 -5.87 -27.02 8.48
N GLN A 554 -4.65 -27.12 7.94
CA GLN A 554 -3.62 -28.07 8.38
C GLN A 554 -2.81 -27.61 9.62
N ILE A 555 -3.21 -26.51 10.25
CA ILE A 555 -2.42 -25.86 11.29
C ILE A 555 -2.19 -26.73 12.52
N GLN A 556 -3.19 -27.54 12.89
CA GLN A 556 -3.08 -28.48 14.00
C GLN A 556 -1.96 -29.52 13.77
N TRP A 557 -1.87 -30.08 12.57
CA TRP A 557 -0.87 -31.10 12.23
C TRP A 557 0.54 -30.52 12.18
N VAL A 558 0.70 -29.32 11.60
CA VAL A 558 1.99 -28.61 11.61
C VAL A 558 2.44 -28.33 13.04
N CYS A 559 1.52 -27.88 13.91
CA CYS A 559 1.83 -27.65 15.33
C CYS A 559 2.28 -28.95 16.02
N GLN A 560 1.61 -30.06 15.79
CA GLN A 560 2.00 -31.36 16.36
C GLN A 560 3.42 -31.77 15.93
N ILE A 561 3.78 -31.58 14.66
CA ILE A 561 5.11 -31.94 14.15
C ILE A 561 6.20 -31.04 14.74
N ILE A 562 5.95 -29.73 14.83
CA ILE A 562 6.89 -28.80 15.47
C ILE A 562 7.10 -29.20 16.94
N LEU A 563 6.02 -29.50 17.67
CA LEU A 563 6.10 -29.95 19.07
C LEU A 563 6.94 -31.22 19.20
N SER A 564 6.59 -32.28 18.46
CA SER A 564 7.29 -33.56 18.52
C SER A 564 8.76 -33.42 18.12
N SER A 565 9.06 -32.57 17.15
CA SER A 565 10.45 -32.33 16.73
C SER A 565 11.25 -31.62 17.82
N LEU A 566 10.71 -30.56 18.42
CA LEU A 566 11.34 -29.82 19.51
C LEU A 566 11.61 -30.72 20.72
N GLN A 567 10.61 -31.51 21.14
CA GLN A 567 10.73 -32.44 22.27
C GLN A 567 11.85 -33.46 22.05
N SER A 568 12.03 -33.88 20.81
CA SER A 568 12.96 -34.94 20.46
C SER A 568 14.40 -34.48 20.19
N SER A 569 14.64 -33.15 20.19
CA SER A 569 15.97 -32.55 20.01
C SER A 569 16.73 -32.46 21.34
N SER A 570 18.04 -32.74 21.33
CA SER A 570 18.90 -32.62 22.53
C SER A 570 19.17 -31.18 22.96
N ILE A 571 19.02 -30.22 22.03
CA ILE A 571 19.15 -28.78 22.26
C ILE A 571 17.94 -28.10 21.65
N MET A 572 17.04 -27.60 22.51
CA MET A 572 15.88 -26.84 22.07
C MET A 572 16.30 -25.48 21.50
N LYS A 573 16.09 -25.29 20.18
CA LYS A 573 16.29 -24.00 19.50
C LYS A 573 14.95 -23.30 19.32
N PHE A 574 14.68 -22.30 20.13
CA PHE A 574 13.38 -21.63 20.17
C PHE A 574 13.13 -20.67 19.00
N ASN A 575 14.16 -20.17 18.32
CA ASN A 575 13.98 -19.13 17.30
C ASN A 575 13.13 -19.60 16.11
N ALA A 576 13.05 -20.91 15.82
CA ALA A 576 12.13 -21.42 14.80
C ALA A 576 10.67 -21.25 15.22
N LEU A 577 10.37 -21.53 16.49
CA LEU A 577 9.04 -21.37 17.07
C LEU A 577 8.67 -19.88 17.17
N VAL A 578 9.61 -19.01 17.53
CA VAL A 578 9.41 -17.55 17.53
C VAL A 578 9.05 -17.03 16.14
N ASN A 579 9.86 -17.35 15.13
CA ASN A 579 9.59 -16.94 13.75
C ASN A 579 8.24 -17.45 13.24
N PHE A 580 7.85 -18.67 13.65
CA PHE A 580 6.54 -19.22 13.31
C PHE A 580 5.41 -18.38 13.90
N VAL A 581 5.47 -18.06 15.20
CA VAL A 581 4.45 -17.25 15.89
C VAL A 581 4.37 -15.82 15.32
N GLU A 582 5.51 -15.13 15.20
CA GLU A 582 5.54 -13.73 14.78
C GLU A 582 5.02 -13.50 13.35
N ARG A 583 5.28 -14.44 12.43
CA ARG A 583 4.80 -14.34 11.04
C ARG A 583 3.28 -14.51 10.95
N PHE A 584 2.69 -15.34 11.80
CA PHE A 584 1.25 -15.50 11.91
C PHE A 584 0.57 -14.27 12.53
N GLU A 585 1.16 -13.69 13.57
CA GLU A 585 0.70 -12.42 14.15
C GLU A 585 0.81 -11.27 13.14
N GLY A 586 1.92 -11.17 12.40
CA GLY A 586 2.13 -10.17 11.36
C GLY A 586 1.12 -10.27 10.19
N ALA A 587 0.56 -11.46 9.96
CA ALA A 587 -0.53 -11.68 9.01
C ALA A 587 -1.94 -11.46 9.62
N GLY A 588 -2.02 -11.09 10.90
CA GLY A 588 -3.28 -10.85 11.61
C GLY A 588 -4.08 -12.11 11.93
N TYR A 589 -3.45 -13.29 11.96
CA TYR A 589 -4.13 -14.56 12.20
C TYR A 589 -3.83 -15.10 13.61
N THR A 590 -4.88 -15.25 14.41
CA THR A 590 -4.81 -15.84 15.76
C THR A 590 -5.35 -17.26 15.76
N SER A 591 -4.57 -18.23 16.26
CA SER A 591 -4.99 -19.63 16.32
C SER A 591 -4.76 -20.25 17.68
N LYS A 592 -5.80 -20.91 18.20
CA LYS A 592 -5.76 -21.70 19.44
C LYS A 592 -4.71 -22.81 19.38
N HIS A 593 -4.43 -23.38 18.19
CA HIS A 593 -3.44 -24.44 18.03
C HIS A 593 -2.00 -23.95 18.21
N ILE A 594 -1.70 -22.71 17.77
CA ILE A 594 -0.40 -22.08 17.98
C ILE A 594 -0.20 -21.84 19.49
N LEU A 595 -1.21 -21.32 20.17
CA LEU A 595 -1.15 -21.11 21.63
C LEU A 595 -0.86 -22.42 22.38
N ILE A 596 -1.60 -23.49 22.04
CA ILE A 596 -1.41 -24.82 22.64
C ILE A 596 -0.01 -25.38 22.35
N LEU A 597 0.52 -25.20 21.13
CA LEU A 597 1.88 -25.60 20.77
C LEU A 597 2.89 -24.94 21.70
N VAL A 598 2.83 -23.61 21.80
CA VAL A 598 3.80 -22.85 22.59
C VAL A 598 3.71 -23.26 24.07
N GLN A 599 2.51 -23.41 24.62
CA GLN A 599 2.31 -23.88 26.00
C GLN A 599 2.97 -25.24 26.23
N ARG A 600 2.73 -26.22 25.35
CA ARG A 600 3.31 -27.56 25.50
C ARG A 600 4.83 -27.59 25.37
N VAL A 601 5.41 -26.70 24.55
CA VAL A 601 6.86 -26.55 24.44
C VAL A 601 7.44 -25.96 25.73
N VAL A 602 6.77 -24.96 26.31
CA VAL A 602 7.13 -24.37 27.60
C VAL A 602 7.09 -25.41 28.72
N ASP A 603 5.98 -26.15 28.83
CA ASP A 603 5.79 -27.19 29.85
C ASP A 603 6.90 -28.25 29.74
N TYR A 604 7.20 -28.71 28.52
CA TYR A 604 8.26 -29.68 28.29
C TYR A 604 9.65 -29.15 28.63
N TYR A 605 9.97 -27.92 28.26
CA TYR A 605 11.26 -27.32 28.61
C TYR A 605 11.41 -27.20 30.13
N ARG A 606 10.35 -26.76 30.82
CA ARG A 606 10.32 -26.60 32.29
C ARG A 606 10.43 -27.94 33.02
N GLN A 607 9.79 -29.00 32.52
CA GLN A 607 9.93 -30.35 33.08
C GLN A 607 11.38 -30.84 33.04
N ASN A 608 12.11 -30.55 31.95
CA ASN A 608 13.50 -30.96 31.79
C ASN A 608 14.51 -29.98 32.39
N ASN A 609 14.10 -28.74 32.64
CA ASN A 609 14.93 -27.64 33.13
C ASN A 609 14.18 -26.78 34.17
N PRO A 610 13.84 -27.34 35.34
CA PRO A 610 12.97 -26.67 36.30
C PRO A 610 13.53 -25.33 36.80
N ASN A 611 14.87 -25.18 36.82
CA ASN A 611 15.55 -24.01 37.37
C ASN A 611 16.39 -23.22 36.35
N THR A 612 16.37 -23.62 35.06
CA THR A 612 17.17 -22.94 34.03
C THR A 612 16.33 -21.86 33.36
N PRO A 613 16.85 -20.64 33.16
CA PRO A 613 16.17 -19.67 32.33
C PRO A 613 16.06 -20.16 30.88
N PHE A 614 15.06 -19.65 30.15
CA PHE A 614 14.95 -19.84 28.73
C PHE A 614 16.14 -19.15 28.05
N PRO A 615 16.82 -19.83 27.13
CA PRO A 615 18.07 -19.37 26.54
C PRO A 615 17.88 -18.29 25.45
N ASP A 616 16.64 -17.97 25.09
CA ASP A 616 16.30 -17.06 24.00
C ASP A 616 15.33 -15.98 24.51
N SER A 617 15.82 -14.75 24.57
CA SER A 617 15.05 -13.58 24.98
C SER A 617 13.91 -13.21 24.02
N THR A 618 14.05 -13.47 22.71
CA THR A 618 12.95 -13.31 21.75
C THR A 618 11.87 -14.36 21.96
N PHE A 619 12.22 -15.55 22.44
CA PHE A 619 11.23 -16.54 22.86
C PHE A 619 10.48 -16.09 24.11
N VAL A 620 11.17 -15.56 25.12
CA VAL A 620 10.52 -14.99 26.31
C VAL A 620 9.55 -13.86 25.93
N GLN A 621 9.89 -13.01 24.95
CA GLN A 621 8.97 -12.00 24.43
C GLN A 621 7.72 -12.59 23.77
N ALA A 622 7.87 -13.65 22.97
CA ALA A 622 6.73 -14.33 22.36
C ALA A 622 5.80 -14.92 23.44
N LEU A 623 6.35 -15.49 24.51
CA LEU A 623 5.57 -16.02 25.65
C LEU A 623 4.77 -14.93 26.37
N ILE A 624 5.34 -13.73 26.53
CA ILE A 624 4.66 -12.59 27.16
C ILE A 624 3.54 -12.08 26.26
N LYS A 625 3.78 -11.91 24.95
CA LYS A 625 2.74 -11.49 24.00
C LYS A 625 1.55 -12.45 23.95
N LEU A 626 1.83 -13.76 24.10
CA LEU A 626 0.83 -14.82 24.14
C LEU A 626 0.17 -15.00 25.52
N ASN A 627 0.51 -14.18 26.52
CA ASN A 627 0.03 -14.28 27.91
C ASN A 627 0.32 -15.64 28.57
N LEU A 628 1.42 -16.31 28.19
CA LEU A 628 1.83 -17.60 28.77
C LEU A 628 2.82 -17.46 29.92
N PHE A 629 3.45 -16.29 30.05
CA PHE A 629 4.22 -15.92 31.23
C PHE A 629 3.53 -14.85 32.03
N THR A 630 3.59 -15.00 33.36
CA THR A 630 3.26 -13.91 34.25
C THR A 630 4.42 -12.89 34.25
N PRO A 631 4.14 -11.61 34.53
CA PRO A 631 5.16 -10.56 34.56
C PRO A 631 6.34 -10.86 35.51
N GLU A 632 6.09 -11.59 36.59
CA GLU A 632 7.08 -12.01 37.60
C GLU A 632 8.08 -13.00 36.99
N ASP A 633 7.57 -14.06 36.36
CA ASP A 633 8.39 -15.08 35.71
C ASP A 633 9.20 -14.48 34.56
N ALA A 634 8.57 -13.63 33.74
CA ALA A 634 9.22 -12.94 32.64
C ALA A 634 10.40 -12.05 33.09
N ALA A 635 10.22 -11.33 34.21
CA ALA A 635 11.26 -10.47 34.77
C ALA A 635 12.47 -11.27 35.28
N LEU A 636 12.23 -12.39 35.96
CA LEU A 636 13.28 -13.30 36.42
C LEU A 636 14.06 -13.92 35.26
N GLN A 637 13.36 -14.30 34.19
CA GLN A 637 13.94 -14.92 33.00
C GLN A 637 14.86 -13.98 32.23
N LEU A 638 14.51 -12.68 32.15
CA LEU A 638 15.31 -11.66 31.46
C LEU A 638 16.45 -11.09 32.32
N ASN A 639 16.69 -11.62 33.53
CA ASN A 639 17.64 -11.03 34.47
C ASN A 639 19.08 -10.93 33.94
N ASN A 640 19.52 -11.92 33.17
CA ASN A 640 20.90 -12.01 32.68
C ASN A 640 21.09 -11.42 31.27
N GLU A 641 20.04 -10.87 30.66
CA GLU A 641 20.03 -10.41 29.28
C GLU A 641 20.21 -8.89 29.16
N LYS A 642 21.30 -8.45 28.51
CA LYS A 642 21.63 -7.01 28.36
C LYS A 642 20.75 -6.28 27.35
N SER A 643 20.22 -6.99 26.36
CA SER A 643 19.53 -6.44 25.19
C SER A 643 18.12 -5.91 25.47
N TYR A 644 17.53 -6.26 26.62
CA TYR A 644 16.11 -5.99 26.96
C TYR A 644 15.95 -5.14 28.22
N LYS A 645 16.95 -4.30 28.52
CA LYS A 645 17.01 -3.48 29.73
C LYS A 645 15.69 -2.74 30.04
N TYR A 646 15.05 -2.16 29.02
CA TYR A 646 13.79 -1.43 29.15
C TYR A 646 12.57 -2.30 29.49
N PHE A 647 12.43 -3.41 28.79
CA PHE A 647 11.32 -4.34 28.97
C PHE A 647 11.42 -5.09 30.31
N LYS A 648 12.65 -5.41 30.75
CA LYS A 648 12.95 -5.96 32.07
C LYS A 648 12.48 -5.04 33.20
N VAL A 649 12.71 -3.73 33.09
CA VAL A 649 12.27 -2.73 34.09
C VAL A 649 10.75 -2.68 34.21
N GLN A 650 10.04 -2.72 33.08
CA GLN A 650 8.58 -2.70 33.05
C GLN A 650 7.99 -3.95 33.70
N LEU A 651 8.50 -5.13 33.35
CA LEU A 651 8.04 -6.41 33.90
C LEU A 651 8.32 -6.52 35.40
N CYS A 652 9.51 -6.12 35.86
CA CYS A 652 9.81 -6.01 37.30
C CYS A 652 8.87 -5.03 38.01
N GLY A 653 8.56 -3.89 37.39
CA GLY A 653 7.67 -2.88 37.96
C GLY A 653 6.24 -3.40 38.16
N ILE A 654 5.75 -4.24 37.24
CA ILE A 654 4.43 -4.90 37.34
C ILE A 654 4.47 -5.98 38.44
N ALA A 655 5.50 -6.83 38.44
CA ALA A 655 5.68 -7.91 39.42
C ALA A 655 5.79 -7.41 40.88
N LEU A 656 6.33 -6.22 41.10
CA LEU A 656 6.47 -5.58 42.41
C LEU A 656 5.16 -4.95 42.94
N GLN A 657 4.13 -4.83 42.10
CA GLN A 657 2.81 -4.31 42.50
C GLN A 657 1.89 -5.41 43.05
N LEU A 658 2.30 -6.67 43.02
CA LEU A 658 1.59 -7.76 43.69
C LEU A 658 1.58 -7.56 45.21
N GLU A 659 0.50 -7.97 45.89
CA GLU A 659 0.39 -7.89 47.36
C GLU A 659 1.54 -8.61 48.09
N ASN A 660 2.06 -9.68 47.50
CA ASN A 660 3.23 -10.43 47.99
C ASN A 660 4.21 -10.73 46.84
N PRO A 661 5.16 -9.83 46.54
CA PRO A 661 6.11 -10.03 45.46
C PRO A 661 7.14 -11.13 45.81
N PRO A 662 7.52 -12.02 44.87
CA PRO A 662 8.50 -13.07 45.12
C PRO A 662 9.87 -12.51 45.54
N GLU A 663 10.55 -13.14 46.50
CA GLU A 663 11.83 -12.69 47.07
C GLU A 663 12.93 -12.49 46.01
N ASN A 664 12.93 -13.33 44.98
CA ASN A 664 13.85 -13.25 43.84
C ASN A 664 13.64 -11.97 42.99
N VAL A 665 12.39 -11.48 42.92
CA VAL A 665 12.04 -10.24 42.20
C VAL A 665 12.45 -9.00 42.99
N LEU A 666 12.37 -9.06 44.33
CA LEU A 666 12.86 -8.02 45.23
C LEU A 666 14.39 -7.83 45.09
N GLN A 667 15.16 -8.91 45.05
CA GLN A 667 16.61 -8.86 44.83
C GLN A 667 16.97 -8.35 43.41
N LEU A 668 16.15 -8.69 42.40
CA LEU A 668 16.29 -8.15 41.03
C LEU A 668 16.10 -6.63 41.00
N SER A 669 15.13 -6.11 41.77
CA SER A 669 14.81 -4.68 41.83
C SER A 669 16.04 -3.85 42.18
N ASP A 670 16.81 -4.27 43.19
CA ASP A 670 17.96 -3.49 43.66
C ASP A 670 19.13 -3.53 42.66
N LYS A 671 19.32 -4.67 41.98
CA LYS A 671 20.28 -4.82 40.89
C LYS A 671 19.90 -4.02 39.64
N ILE A 672 18.60 -4.00 39.28
CA ILE A 672 18.06 -3.20 38.17
C ILE A 672 18.13 -1.71 38.49
N LYS A 673 17.85 -1.30 39.73
CA LYS A 673 18.03 0.10 40.19
C LYS A 673 19.47 0.54 40.00
N ALA A 674 20.45 -0.27 40.41
CA ALA A 674 21.87 0.03 40.21
C ALA A 674 22.29 0.12 38.72
N GLU A 675 21.75 -0.75 37.84
CA GLU A 675 22.03 -0.73 36.40
C GLU A 675 21.26 0.37 35.63
N CYS A 676 20.11 0.82 36.12
CA CYS A 676 19.23 1.80 35.47
C CYS A 676 19.47 3.26 35.89
N PHE A 677 20.43 3.54 36.78
CA PHE A 677 20.89 4.91 37.08
C PHE A 677 21.68 5.59 35.93
N LEU A 678 21.43 5.20 34.69
CA LEU A 678 21.68 6.00 33.49
C LEU A 678 20.33 6.27 32.82
N ASP A 679 19.75 7.38 33.26
CA ASP A 679 18.40 7.87 33.02
C ASP A 679 18.27 8.44 31.59
N THR A 680 18.03 7.59 30.59
CA THR A 680 17.80 8.07 29.21
C THR A 680 16.36 8.56 29.08
N GLU A 681 16.19 9.84 28.76
CA GLU A 681 14.90 10.52 28.53
C GLU A 681 13.99 9.79 27.52
N GLU A 682 14.59 9.01 26.61
CA GLU A 682 13.89 8.15 25.65
C GLU A 682 13.03 7.06 26.31
N MET A 683 13.46 6.53 27.47
CA MET A 683 12.70 5.52 28.22
C MET A 683 11.42 6.10 28.79
N LYS A 684 11.53 7.27 29.43
CA LYS A 684 10.41 7.99 30.02
C LYS A 684 9.38 8.35 28.94
N TYR A 685 9.86 8.75 27.75
CA TYR A 685 8.99 8.95 26.60
C TYR A 685 8.26 7.67 26.17
N LYS A 686 8.95 6.53 26.00
CA LYS A 686 8.32 5.26 25.59
C LYS A 686 7.28 4.77 26.60
N GLN A 687 7.57 4.89 27.90
CA GLN A 687 6.61 4.55 28.96
C GLN A 687 5.35 5.43 28.90
N VAL A 688 5.53 6.74 28.71
CA VAL A 688 4.40 7.67 28.56
C VAL A 688 3.60 7.37 27.29
N LEU A 689 4.27 7.02 26.18
CA LEU A 689 3.62 6.64 24.92
C LEU A 689 2.80 5.36 25.08
N GLU A 690 3.40 4.30 25.62
CA GLU A 690 2.72 3.03 25.88
C GLU A 690 1.51 3.23 26.80
N ALA A 691 1.69 3.92 27.93
CA ALA A 691 0.60 4.22 28.85
C ALA A 691 -0.53 5.02 28.17
N SER A 692 -0.19 5.99 27.31
CA SER A 692 -1.17 6.79 26.57
C SER A 692 -1.96 5.98 25.53
N THR A 693 -1.43 4.84 25.08
CA THR A 693 -2.09 3.95 24.09
C THR A 693 -3.06 2.94 24.71
N LEU A 694 -3.04 2.78 26.03
CA LEU A 694 -3.95 1.88 26.76
C LEU A 694 -5.35 2.51 26.87
N PHE A 695 -6.37 1.66 27.02
CA PHE A 695 -7.76 2.05 27.19
C PHE A 695 -8.20 1.71 28.62
N LYS A 696 -8.94 2.60 29.29
CA LYS A 696 -9.42 2.52 30.69
C LYS A 696 -8.32 2.64 31.75
N LEU A 697 -7.52 3.69 31.70
CA LEU A 697 -6.61 4.03 32.82
C LEU A 697 -7.39 4.47 34.06
N THR A 698 -6.88 4.12 35.24
CA THR A 698 -7.42 4.63 36.53
C THR A 698 -7.09 6.11 36.70
N THR A 699 -7.84 6.82 37.56
CA THR A 699 -7.62 8.26 37.81
C THR A 699 -6.21 8.57 38.30
N THR A 700 -5.63 7.69 39.11
CA THR A 700 -4.24 7.82 39.62
C THR A 700 -3.21 7.64 38.52
N GLU A 701 -3.42 6.68 37.60
CA GLU A 701 -2.55 6.47 36.44
C GLU A 701 -2.64 7.65 35.46
N ILE A 702 -3.84 8.18 35.23
CA ILE A 702 -4.06 9.36 34.40
C ILE A 702 -3.27 10.55 34.95
N GLU A 703 -3.35 10.84 36.25
CA GLU A 703 -2.60 11.94 36.86
C GLU A 703 -1.08 11.70 36.83
N LYS A 704 -0.63 10.45 36.97
CA LYS A 704 0.78 10.08 36.83
C LYS A 704 1.28 10.32 35.40
N VAL A 705 0.53 9.91 34.38
CA VAL A 705 0.87 10.13 32.97
C VAL A 705 0.88 11.62 32.64
N LYS A 706 -0.11 12.39 33.11
CA LYS A 706 -0.15 13.85 32.94
C LYS A 706 1.08 14.53 33.57
N SER A 707 1.45 14.15 34.79
CA SER A 707 2.64 14.66 35.46
C SER A 707 3.91 14.36 34.66
N GLN A 708 4.06 13.12 34.17
CA GLN A 708 5.20 12.73 33.33
C GLN A 708 5.22 13.47 31.98
N ILE A 709 4.07 13.68 31.34
CA ILE A 709 3.95 14.49 30.12
C ILE A 709 4.44 15.92 30.39
N ARG A 710 4.04 16.55 31.50
CA ARG A 710 4.50 17.91 31.85
C ARG A 710 6.02 17.97 32.08
N ILE A 711 6.58 16.96 32.74
CA ILE A 711 8.03 16.87 32.99
C ILE A 711 8.80 16.67 31.68
N LEU A 712 8.28 15.86 30.77
CA LEU A 712 8.92 15.56 29.49
C LEU A 712 8.71 16.65 28.45
N ALA A 713 7.63 17.42 28.52
CA ALA A 713 7.24 18.43 27.54
C ALA A 713 8.40 19.29 27.00
N PRO A 714 9.23 19.95 27.83
CA PRO A 714 10.33 20.79 27.33
C PRO A 714 11.43 20.01 26.57
N LYS A 715 11.46 18.68 26.69
CA LYS A 715 12.49 17.79 26.16
C LYS A 715 11.99 16.94 24.97
N LEU A 716 10.68 16.96 24.68
CA LEU A 716 10.13 16.22 23.56
C LEU A 716 10.54 16.85 22.22
N THR A 717 10.84 16.00 21.25
CA THR A 717 10.92 16.43 19.84
C THR A 717 9.52 16.59 19.25
N ASN A 718 9.39 17.41 18.19
CA ASN A 718 8.12 17.59 17.48
C ASN A 718 7.51 16.27 16.99
N ARG A 719 8.36 15.30 16.61
CA ARG A 719 7.91 13.96 16.19
C ARG A 719 7.30 13.21 17.37
N GLN A 720 8.00 13.18 18.49
CA GLN A 720 7.56 12.47 19.69
C GLN A 720 6.23 13.04 20.24
N TYR A 721 6.09 14.37 20.24
CA TYR A 721 4.83 15.02 20.59
C TYR A 721 3.68 14.62 19.64
N PHE A 722 3.91 14.66 18.32
CA PHE A 722 2.92 14.22 17.33
C PHE A 722 2.49 12.76 17.57
N ASP A 723 3.46 11.87 17.80
CA ASP A 723 3.20 10.45 18.05
C ASP A 723 2.38 10.24 19.34
N LEU A 724 2.64 11.02 20.40
CA LEU A 724 1.83 10.98 21.63
C LEU A 724 0.37 11.39 21.38
N VAL A 725 0.14 12.49 20.67
CA VAL A 725 -1.23 12.98 20.38
C VAL A 725 -2.03 11.97 19.57
N MET A 726 -1.42 11.38 18.54
CA MET A 726 -2.13 10.46 17.66
C MET A 726 -2.50 9.14 18.37
N ASN A 727 -1.60 8.65 19.22
CA ASN A 727 -1.75 7.37 19.90
C ASN A 727 -2.51 7.46 21.23
N ALA A 728 -2.69 8.66 21.79
CA ALA A 728 -3.49 8.86 23.00
C ALA A 728 -4.95 8.44 22.78
N LYS A 729 -5.48 7.61 23.70
CA LYS A 729 -6.88 7.15 23.69
C LYS A 729 -7.75 7.83 24.76
N GLU A 730 -7.19 8.12 25.93
CA GLU A 730 -7.92 8.71 27.06
C GLU A 730 -8.11 10.22 26.92
N LEU A 731 -9.35 10.69 27.02
CA LEU A 731 -9.70 12.13 26.88
C LEU A 731 -8.90 13.04 27.83
N PRO A 732 -8.67 12.70 29.12
CA PRO A 732 -7.86 13.54 30.02
C PRO A 732 -6.40 13.72 29.57
N ILE A 733 -5.81 12.69 28.94
CA ILE A 733 -4.44 12.76 28.39
C ILE A 733 -4.42 13.60 27.13
N ILE A 734 -5.40 13.42 26.24
CA ILE A 734 -5.52 14.23 25.03
C ILE A 734 -5.71 15.71 25.40
N LYS A 735 -6.51 16.01 26.44
CA LYS A 735 -6.66 17.37 26.99
C LYS A 735 -5.32 17.94 27.46
N GLU A 736 -4.53 17.18 28.20
CA GLU A 736 -3.21 17.63 28.66
C GLU A 736 -2.25 17.91 27.49
N LEU A 737 -2.19 17.00 26.50
CA LEU A 737 -1.37 17.19 25.30
C LEU A 737 -1.82 18.39 24.46
N SER A 738 -3.12 18.72 24.48
CA SER A 738 -3.67 19.88 23.79
C SER A 738 -3.17 21.20 24.39
N LEU A 739 -2.93 21.26 25.71
CA LEU A 739 -2.35 22.44 26.37
C LEU A 739 -0.92 22.72 25.88
N LEU A 740 -0.17 21.67 25.53
CA LEU A 740 1.20 21.77 25.02
C LEU A 740 1.27 22.13 23.54
N PHE A 741 0.15 22.08 22.81
CA PHE A 741 0.15 22.28 21.35
C PHE A 741 0.80 23.59 20.92
N VAL A 742 0.64 24.66 21.70
CA VAL A 742 1.23 25.98 21.40
C VAL A 742 2.76 25.93 21.29
N GLN A 743 3.42 25.07 22.08
CA GLN A 743 4.88 24.94 22.10
C GLN A 743 5.43 24.21 20.87
N PHE A 744 4.63 23.32 20.28
CA PHE A 744 5.04 22.44 19.17
C PHE A 744 4.45 22.84 17.83
N GLY A 745 3.25 23.41 17.83
CA GLY A 745 2.41 23.64 16.67
C GLY A 745 3.10 24.47 15.58
N SER A 746 3.77 25.56 15.94
CA SER A 746 4.48 26.43 14.98
C SER A 746 5.68 25.75 14.30
N LYS A 747 6.19 24.64 14.86
CA LYS A 747 7.33 23.88 14.32
C LYS A 747 6.90 22.60 13.59
N LEU A 748 5.60 22.33 13.51
CA LEU A 748 5.02 21.19 12.82
C LEU A 748 4.59 21.58 11.41
N GLY A 749 4.73 20.66 10.45
CA GLY A 749 4.20 20.89 9.10
C GLY A 749 2.67 20.87 9.08
N ILE A 750 2.05 21.58 8.12
CA ILE A 750 0.60 21.78 8.02
C ILE A 750 -0.22 20.48 8.09
N ILE A 751 0.24 19.40 7.45
CA ILE A 751 -0.44 18.09 7.46
C ILE A 751 -0.50 17.50 8.88
N LYS A 752 0.58 17.64 9.66
CA LYS A 752 0.62 17.15 11.04
C LYS A 752 -0.29 17.98 11.96
N ILE A 753 -0.32 19.29 11.74
CA ILE A 753 -1.22 20.21 12.43
C ILE A 753 -2.68 19.83 12.15
N LEU A 754 -3.06 19.64 10.88
CA LEU A 754 -4.41 19.22 10.50
C LEU A 754 -4.83 17.93 11.21
N LYS A 755 -4.00 16.88 11.19
CA LYS A 755 -4.31 15.62 11.88
C LYS A 755 -4.46 15.75 13.40
N ILE A 756 -3.62 16.58 14.03
CA ILE A 756 -3.73 16.87 15.48
C ILE A 756 -5.05 17.59 15.76
N ILE A 757 -5.39 18.61 14.96
CA ILE A 757 -6.63 19.37 15.13
C ILE A 757 -7.85 18.47 14.89
N GLU A 758 -7.86 17.63 13.86
CA GLU A 758 -8.91 16.63 13.62
C GLU A 758 -9.05 15.66 14.81
N LYS A 759 -7.94 15.22 15.41
CA LYS A 759 -7.95 14.37 16.60
C LYS A 759 -8.56 15.12 17.80
N PHE A 760 -8.20 16.39 18.01
CA PHE A 760 -8.79 17.21 19.07
C PHE A 760 -10.28 17.45 18.84
N GLN A 761 -10.70 17.73 17.61
CA GLN A 761 -12.11 17.88 17.20
C GLN A 761 -12.93 16.62 17.50
N LYS A 762 -12.43 15.44 17.10
CA LYS A 762 -13.08 14.14 17.37
C LYS A 762 -13.25 13.86 18.87
N ASN A 763 -12.47 14.52 19.72
CA ASN A 763 -12.53 14.40 21.17
C ASN A 763 -13.16 15.64 21.84
N HIS A 764 -13.85 16.49 21.07
CA HIS A 764 -14.51 17.71 21.54
C HIS A 764 -13.57 18.69 22.27
N ILE A 765 -12.30 18.74 21.87
CA ILE A 765 -11.32 19.69 22.36
C ILE A 765 -11.19 20.82 21.35
N SER A 766 -11.74 21.97 21.70
CA SER A 766 -11.70 23.18 20.90
C SER A 766 -10.89 24.26 21.59
N ASN A 767 -9.82 24.73 20.95
CA ASN A 767 -9.07 25.90 21.41
C ASN A 767 -8.69 26.77 20.22
N GLN A 768 -9.01 28.05 20.30
CA GLN A 768 -8.75 29.02 19.25
C GLN A 768 -7.28 29.06 18.81
N ILE A 769 -6.35 28.92 19.75
CA ILE A 769 -4.92 28.99 19.48
C ILE A 769 -4.50 27.93 18.46
N PHE A 770 -5.17 26.76 18.45
CA PHE A 770 -4.85 25.68 17.52
C PHE A 770 -5.08 26.12 16.07
N TYR A 771 -6.17 26.85 15.84
CA TYR A 771 -6.53 27.34 14.52
C TYR A 771 -5.74 28.56 14.13
N ASN A 772 -5.36 29.42 15.08
CA ASN A 772 -4.44 30.52 14.80
C ASN A 772 -3.11 29.97 14.27
N ILE A 773 -2.57 28.92 14.91
CA ILE A 773 -1.36 28.23 14.43
C ILE A 773 -1.59 27.59 13.05
N LEU A 774 -2.74 26.94 12.83
CA LEU A 774 -3.09 26.39 11.52
C LEU A 774 -3.12 27.47 10.43
N LEU A 775 -3.80 28.59 10.69
CA LEU A 775 -3.95 29.69 9.75
C LEU A 775 -2.63 30.41 9.49
N GLU A 776 -1.79 30.57 10.52
CA GLU A 776 -0.43 31.12 10.39
C GLU A 776 0.42 30.24 9.48
N GLN A 777 0.47 28.93 9.76
CA GLN A 777 1.23 27.97 8.94
C GLN A 777 0.67 27.86 7.52
N TYR A 778 -0.65 27.88 7.38
CA TYR A 778 -1.31 27.90 6.07
C TYR A 778 -0.99 29.18 5.30
N GLY A 779 -0.98 30.34 5.96
CA GLY A 779 -0.61 31.62 5.36
C GLY A 779 0.83 31.62 4.85
N ILE A 780 1.79 31.16 5.67
CA ILE A 780 3.20 31.04 5.29
C ILE A 780 3.37 30.13 4.07
N GLN A 781 2.62 29.03 4.01
CA GLN A 781 2.72 28.00 2.97
C GLN A 781 1.66 28.17 1.87
N PHE A 782 0.94 29.30 1.82
CA PHE A 782 -0.30 29.39 1.06
C PHE A 782 -0.10 29.11 -0.43
N ASN A 783 0.96 29.64 -1.03
CA ASN A 783 1.26 29.45 -2.44
C ASN A 783 1.86 28.08 -2.77
N SER A 784 2.55 27.44 -1.83
CA SER A 784 3.22 26.13 -2.01
C SER A 784 2.36 24.94 -1.60
N THR A 785 1.22 25.17 -0.94
CA THR A 785 0.28 24.12 -0.53
C THR A 785 -0.44 23.52 -1.76
N PHE A 786 -0.79 22.23 -1.73
CA PHE A 786 -1.62 21.60 -2.77
C PHE A 786 -3.11 21.85 -2.53
N ASN A 787 -3.92 21.91 -3.57
CA ASN A 787 -5.36 22.20 -3.46
C ASN A 787 -6.12 21.19 -2.58
N GLU A 788 -5.70 19.92 -2.54
CA GLU A 788 -6.26 18.90 -1.65
C GLU A 788 -6.09 19.27 -0.18
N ILE A 789 -4.90 19.78 0.18
CA ILE A 789 -4.62 20.25 1.55
C ILE A 789 -5.41 21.55 1.81
N ARG A 790 -5.55 22.45 0.82
CA ARG A 790 -6.39 23.64 0.95
C ARG A 790 -7.83 23.27 1.28
N ILE A 791 -8.39 22.28 0.58
CA ILE A 791 -9.74 21.78 0.82
C ILE A 791 -9.87 21.15 2.21
N GLN A 792 -8.88 20.37 2.66
CA GLN A 792 -8.84 19.85 4.03
C GLN A 792 -8.80 20.97 5.09
N VAL A 793 -8.09 22.06 4.84
CA VAL A 793 -8.13 23.26 5.69
C VAL A 793 -9.55 23.83 5.72
N LEU A 794 -10.23 24.00 4.58
CA LEU A 794 -11.61 24.51 4.54
C LEU A 794 -12.57 23.61 5.34
N MET A 795 -12.47 22.29 5.17
CA MET A 795 -13.28 21.33 5.92
C MET A 795 -13.00 21.39 7.43
N THR A 796 -11.73 21.53 7.81
CA THR A 796 -11.32 21.66 9.22
C THR A 796 -11.89 22.92 9.84
N LEU A 797 -11.91 24.04 9.10
CA LEU A 797 -12.54 25.28 9.53
C LEU A 797 -14.06 25.13 9.64
N ALA A 798 -14.71 24.46 8.68
CA ALA A 798 -16.15 24.21 8.71
C ALA A 798 -16.58 23.35 9.91
N ASN A 799 -15.87 22.25 10.18
CA ASN A 799 -16.10 21.40 11.35
C ASN A 799 -15.96 22.16 12.68
N CYS A 800 -15.10 23.18 12.71
CA CYS A 800 -14.92 24.05 13.86
C CYS A 800 -15.83 25.27 13.89
N LYS A 801 -16.69 25.41 12.89
CA LYS A 801 -17.57 26.56 12.74
C LYS A 801 -16.76 27.87 12.73
N LEU A 802 -15.63 27.87 12.03
CA LEU A 802 -14.71 29.00 11.87
C LEU A 802 -14.92 29.65 10.51
N LYS A 803 -15.81 30.65 10.45
CA LYS A 803 -16.02 31.47 9.25
C LYS A 803 -14.81 32.38 9.01
N GLN A 804 -14.10 32.17 7.88
CA GLN A 804 -12.90 32.91 7.48
C GLN A 804 -12.97 33.25 5.99
N VAL A 805 -13.73 34.30 5.65
CA VAL A 805 -14.11 34.65 4.26
C VAL A 805 -12.89 34.77 3.35
N ASP A 806 -11.87 35.53 3.75
CA ASP A 806 -10.64 35.75 2.97
C ASP A 806 -9.90 34.46 2.61
N VAL A 807 -9.89 33.50 3.55
CA VAL A 807 -9.24 32.20 3.37
C VAL A 807 -9.97 31.37 2.33
N PHE A 808 -11.30 31.37 2.39
CA PHE A 808 -12.15 30.71 1.39
C PHE A 808 -12.00 31.37 0.02
N LEU A 809 -12.07 32.70 -0.05
CA LEU A 809 -11.91 33.48 -1.29
C LEU A 809 -10.60 33.14 -2.00
N LYS A 810 -9.46 33.35 -1.34
CA LYS A 810 -8.13 33.08 -1.91
C LYS A 810 -7.95 31.61 -2.29
N THR A 811 -8.55 30.70 -1.52
CA THR A 811 -8.50 29.27 -1.83
C THR A 811 -9.30 28.95 -3.10
N PHE A 812 -10.50 29.52 -3.25
CA PHE A 812 -11.31 29.38 -4.45
C PHE A 812 -10.65 29.99 -5.68
N GLU A 813 -9.99 31.14 -5.58
CA GLU A 813 -9.20 31.70 -6.69
C GLU A 813 -8.14 30.72 -7.23
N LYS A 814 -7.50 29.93 -6.35
CA LYS A 814 -6.51 28.92 -6.75
C LYS A 814 -7.18 27.66 -7.34
N ILE A 815 -8.31 27.22 -6.80
CA ILE A 815 -9.08 26.07 -7.30
C ILE A 815 -9.69 26.40 -8.67
N ASN A 816 -10.17 27.64 -8.87
CA ASN A 816 -10.84 28.12 -10.09
C ASN A 816 -9.95 28.16 -11.32
N LYS A 817 -8.62 28.12 -11.13
CA LYS A 817 -7.66 27.98 -12.24
C LYS A 817 -7.68 26.59 -12.88
N ASN A 818 -8.08 25.55 -12.14
CA ASN A 818 -8.00 24.14 -12.56
C ASN A 818 -9.25 23.35 -12.10
N THR A 819 -10.45 23.83 -12.42
CA THR A 819 -11.73 23.33 -11.89
C THR A 819 -12.00 21.84 -12.15
N VAL A 820 -11.59 21.33 -13.32
CA VAL A 820 -11.87 19.94 -13.75
C VAL A 820 -11.22 18.90 -12.83
N ILE A 821 -10.02 19.18 -12.30
CA ILE A 821 -9.24 18.24 -11.48
C ILE A 821 -9.86 18.04 -10.10
N TYR A 822 -10.56 19.05 -9.56
CA TYR A 822 -11.07 19.05 -8.18
C TYR A 822 -12.57 18.78 -8.10
N LYS A 823 -13.15 18.27 -9.19
CA LYS A 823 -14.59 18.07 -9.33
C LYS A 823 -15.22 17.22 -8.23
N HIS A 824 -14.50 16.19 -7.77
CA HIS A 824 -14.98 15.27 -6.74
C HIS A 824 -15.01 15.89 -5.34
N TYR A 825 -14.32 17.02 -5.10
CA TYR A 825 -14.31 17.70 -3.80
C TYR A 825 -15.38 18.80 -3.68
N PHE A 826 -16.12 19.10 -4.75
CA PHE A 826 -17.11 20.19 -4.71
C PHE A 826 -18.25 19.92 -3.74
N ASN A 827 -18.59 18.66 -3.52
CA ASN A 827 -19.60 18.29 -2.53
C ASN A 827 -19.20 18.73 -1.12
N GLU A 828 -17.93 18.51 -0.73
CA GLU A 828 -17.36 18.89 0.56
C GLU A 828 -17.14 20.40 0.67
N ILE A 829 -16.74 21.05 -0.43
CA ILE A 829 -16.59 22.51 -0.51
C ILE A 829 -17.96 23.19 -0.29
N LEU A 830 -18.99 22.76 -1.03
CA LEU A 830 -20.34 23.30 -0.89
C LEU A 830 -20.89 23.03 0.51
N GLU A 831 -20.66 21.84 1.06
CA GLU A 831 -21.06 21.56 2.45
C GLU A 831 -20.38 22.51 3.44
N SER A 832 -19.08 22.77 3.28
CA SER A 832 -18.33 23.68 4.15
C SER A 832 -18.88 25.12 4.09
N VAL A 833 -19.18 25.58 2.87
CA VAL A 833 -19.73 26.93 2.60
C VAL A 833 -21.14 27.07 3.17
N ILE A 834 -22.00 26.06 2.97
CA ILE A 834 -23.36 26.01 3.53
C ILE A 834 -23.28 25.98 5.04
N GLN A 835 -22.50 25.06 5.62
CA GLN A 835 -22.38 24.91 7.08
C GLN A 835 -21.94 26.22 7.76
N LEU A 836 -20.96 26.93 7.17
CA LEU A 836 -20.46 28.19 7.71
C LEU A 836 -21.32 29.42 7.40
N GLY A 837 -22.30 29.33 6.48
CA GLY A 837 -23.12 30.48 6.09
C GLY A 837 -22.32 31.56 5.33
N LEU A 838 -21.51 31.16 4.36
CA LEU A 838 -20.72 32.08 3.52
C LEU A 838 -21.57 32.64 2.37
N THR A 839 -22.21 33.79 2.57
CA THR A 839 -23.13 34.43 1.61
C THR A 839 -22.58 35.70 0.98
N GLU A 840 -21.29 36.01 1.20
CA GLU A 840 -20.65 37.19 0.63
C GLU A 840 -20.61 37.11 -0.91
N ASN A 841 -20.96 38.20 -1.60
CA ASN A 841 -21.09 38.22 -3.07
C ASN A 841 -19.84 37.69 -3.79
N GLU A 842 -18.65 38.03 -3.29
CA GLU A 842 -17.39 37.56 -3.87
C GLU A 842 -17.26 36.02 -3.80
N ILE A 843 -17.73 35.39 -2.72
CA ILE A 843 -17.76 33.93 -2.59
C ILE A 843 -18.79 33.33 -3.54
N VAL A 844 -19.97 33.95 -3.63
CA VAL A 844 -21.03 33.54 -4.56
C VAL A 844 -20.51 33.57 -6.01
N ASP A 845 -19.81 34.62 -6.41
CA ASP A 845 -19.23 34.76 -7.75
C ASP A 845 -18.15 33.70 -8.03
N GLN A 846 -17.29 33.40 -7.04
CA GLN A 846 -16.32 32.31 -7.18
C GLN A 846 -17.02 30.95 -7.34
N ILE A 847 -18.12 30.72 -6.63
CA ILE A 847 -18.93 29.50 -6.77
C ILE A 847 -19.64 29.45 -8.13
N LYS A 848 -20.21 30.55 -8.63
CA LYS A 848 -20.79 30.61 -9.98
C LYS A 848 -19.75 30.27 -11.06
N SER A 849 -18.54 30.83 -10.95
CA SER A 849 -17.41 30.51 -11.85
C SER A 849 -17.00 29.03 -11.81
N LEU A 850 -17.14 28.38 -10.65
CA LEU A 850 -16.92 26.93 -10.50
C LEU A 850 -17.99 26.09 -11.20
N VAL A 851 -19.24 26.54 -11.08
CA VAL A 851 -20.44 25.87 -11.60
C VAL A 851 -20.44 25.90 -13.12
N ASP A 852 -20.18 27.05 -13.74
CA ASP A 852 -20.21 27.21 -15.20
C ASP A 852 -19.15 26.35 -15.93
N LYS A 853 -18.13 25.87 -15.21
CA LYS A 853 -17.04 25.04 -15.73
C LYS A 853 -17.18 23.54 -15.44
N SER A 854 -18.27 23.11 -14.77
CA SER A 854 -18.33 21.77 -14.17
C SER A 854 -19.71 21.11 -14.26
N ASN A 855 -19.78 19.88 -14.79
CA ASN A 855 -21.02 19.08 -14.82
C ASN A 855 -21.23 18.31 -13.50
N PHE A 856 -22.03 18.80 -12.56
CA PHE A 856 -22.21 18.14 -11.25
C PHE A 856 -23.09 16.88 -11.27
N ASN A 857 -22.88 16.01 -10.28
CA ASN A 857 -23.82 14.93 -9.99
C ASN A 857 -25.05 15.48 -9.23
N HIS A 858 -26.14 14.72 -9.19
CA HIS A 858 -27.39 15.20 -8.59
C HIS A 858 -27.27 15.61 -7.11
N GLN A 859 -26.43 14.96 -6.31
CA GLN A 859 -26.24 15.32 -4.89
C GLN A 859 -25.51 16.67 -4.75
N THR A 860 -24.46 16.89 -5.53
CA THR A 860 -23.72 18.16 -5.54
C THR A 860 -24.60 19.29 -6.10
N THR A 861 -25.40 19.00 -7.14
CA THR A 861 -26.39 19.95 -7.68
C THR A 861 -27.43 20.34 -6.62
N LEU A 862 -27.95 19.37 -5.84
CA LEU A 862 -28.90 19.67 -4.76
C LEU A 862 -28.28 20.58 -3.69
N LYS A 863 -27.03 20.33 -3.27
CA LYS A 863 -26.31 21.22 -2.34
C LYS A 863 -26.08 22.61 -2.92
N LEU A 864 -25.79 22.71 -4.21
CA LEU A 864 -25.65 23.99 -4.88
C LEU A 864 -26.97 24.78 -4.87
N VAL A 865 -28.11 24.12 -5.11
CA VAL A 865 -29.43 24.74 -4.96
C VAL A 865 -29.65 25.20 -3.52
N HIS A 866 -29.34 24.36 -2.53
CA HIS A 866 -29.43 24.74 -1.12
C HIS A 866 -28.58 25.98 -0.80
N TYR A 867 -27.37 26.05 -1.36
CA TYR A 867 -26.49 27.20 -1.22
C TYR A 867 -27.09 28.46 -1.85
N TYR A 868 -27.60 28.38 -3.08
CA TYR A 868 -28.21 29.54 -3.78
C TYR A 868 -29.46 30.08 -3.07
N ILE A 869 -30.27 29.20 -2.46
CA ILE A 869 -31.41 29.62 -1.63
C ILE A 869 -30.90 30.28 -0.34
N MET A 870 -29.84 29.74 0.27
CA MET A 870 -29.20 30.36 1.43
C MET A 870 -28.55 31.72 1.10
N SER A 871 -28.06 31.93 -0.13
CA SER A 871 -27.42 33.18 -0.58
C SER A 871 -28.33 34.11 -1.42
N GLU A 872 -29.65 33.90 -1.41
CA GLU A 872 -30.64 34.79 -2.07
C GLU A 872 -30.42 35.02 -3.56
N GLN A 873 -30.01 33.97 -4.28
CA GLN A 873 -29.89 34.10 -5.73
C GLN A 873 -31.25 34.17 -6.43
N PRO A 874 -31.35 34.85 -7.59
CA PRO A 874 -32.59 34.92 -8.37
C PRO A 874 -33.13 33.52 -8.72
N ILE A 875 -34.47 33.42 -8.79
CA ILE A 875 -35.15 32.15 -9.05
C ILE A 875 -34.74 31.54 -10.39
N GLU A 876 -34.42 32.37 -11.38
CA GLU A 876 -33.97 31.96 -12.72
C GLU A 876 -32.65 31.19 -12.65
N GLU A 877 -31.72 31.61 -11.79
CA GLU A 877 -30.45 30.92 -11.58
C GLU A 877 -30.62 29.60 -10.82
N ILE A 878 -31.52 29.60 -9.82
CA ILE A 878 -31.88 28.40 -9.07
C ILE A 878 -32.50 27.35 -9.99
N GLU A 879 -33.45 27.75 -10.84
CA GLU A 879 -34.12 26.84 -11.78
C GLU A 879 -33.18 26.34 -12.89
N LYS A 880 -32.26 27.18 -13.37
CA LYS A 880 -31.22 26.77 -14.35
C LYS A 880 -30.42 25.57 -13.83
N VAL A 881 -30.00 25.60 -12.56
CA VAL A 881 -29.26 24.50 -11.92
C VAL A 881 -30.17 23.31 -11.62
N ALA A 882 -31.37 23.58 -11.12
CA ALA A 882 -32.35 22.57 -10.73
C ALA A 882 -32.90 21.74 -11.91
N ASN A 883 -32.80 22.21 -13.15
CA ASN A 883 -33.29 21.48 -14.32
C ASN A 883 -32.63 20.11 -14.54
N SER A 884 -31.47 19.88 -13.93
CA SER A 884 -30.78 18.59 -13.95
C SER A 884 -31.20 17.62 -12.85
N LEU A 885 -32.12 18.01 -11.96
CA LEU A 885 -32.56 17.19 -10.82
C LEU A 885 -33.85 16.43 -11.16
N ASP A 886 -33.74 15.13 -11.42
CA ASP A 886 -34.89 14.21 -11.53
C ASP A 886 -34.74 13.01 -10.56
N ASN A 887 -35.83 12.61 -9.89
CA ASN A 887 -35.96 11.41 -9.06
C ASN A 887 -34.84 11.20 -8.00
N LEU A 888 -34.72 12.10 -7.02
CA LEU A 888 -33.73 12.01 -5.94
C LEU A 888 -34.27 11.36 -4.67
N LYS A 889 -33.41 10.59 -4.00
CA LYS A 889 -33.59 10.12 -2.62
C LYS A 889 -32.39 10.56 -1.79
N THR A 890 -32.64 11.19 -0.64
CA THR A 890 -31.58 11.68 0.25
C THR A 890 -31.99 11.49 1.72
N LYS A 891 -31.02 11.39 2.63
CA LYS A 891 -31.22 11.20 4.08
C LYS A 891 -31.19 12.49 4.91
N GLU A 892 -31.01 13.67 4.30
CA GLU A 892 -30.83 14.95 5.04
C GLU A 892 -32.16 15.66 5.35
N ASN A 893 -32.87 15.22 6.38
CA ASN A 893 -34.28 15.63 6.54
C ASN A 893 -34.47 17.08 7.03
N ASN A 894 -33.67 17.58 7.98
CA ASN A 894 -33.91 18.89 8.60
C ASN A 894 -33.65 20.09 7.66
N ARG A 895 -32.55 20.07 6.90
CA ARG A 895 -32.18 21.15 5.98
C ARG A 895 -33.16 21.23 4.80
N ILE A 896 -33.54 20.07 4.26
CA ILE A 896 -34.48 19.97 3.14
C ILE A 896 -35.85 20.52 3.54
N VAL A 897 -36.33 20.20 4.75
CA VAL A 897 -37.60 20.75 5.27
C VAL A 897 -37.56 22.27 5.39
N LEU A 898 -36.49 22.85 5.95
CA LEU A 898 -36.36 24.31 6.05
C LEU A 898 -36.38 24.97 4.67
N ILE A 899 -35.64 24.41 3.72
CA ILE A 899 -35.55 24.94 2.35
C ILE A 899 -36.89 24.82 1.62
N TYR A 900 -37.58 23.70 1.77
CA TYR A 900 -38.91 23.51 1.20
C TYR A 900 -39.92 24.53 1.76
N GLU A 901 -39.95 24.74 3.08
CA GLU A 901 -40.87 25.70 3.69
C GLU A 901 -40.59 27.16 3.28
N ILE A 902 -39.32 27.50 2.99
CA ILE A 902 -38.93 28.77 2.38
C ILE A 902 -39.46 28.83 0.93
N LEU A 903 -39.11 27.85 0.10
CA LEU A 903 -39.50 27.80 -1.31
C LEU A 903 -41.03 27.83 -1.50
N LYS A 904 -41.77 27.09 -0.68
CA LYS A 904 -43.23 27.05 -0.70
C LYS A 904 -43.87 28.43 -0.47
N ARG A 905 -43.24 29.28 0.35
CA ARG A 905 -43.74 30.63 0.66
C ARG A 905 -43.25 31.67 -0.34
N THR A 906 -42.01 31.57 -0.79
CA THR A 906 -41.42 32.56 -1.72
C THR A 906 -41.81 32.30 -3.18
N TYR A 907 -41.86 31.03 -3.58
CA TYR A 907 -42.06 30.58 -4.97
C TYR A 907 -42.94 29.31 -5.05
N PRO A 908 -44.23 29.37 -4.67
CA PRO A 908 -45.09 28.19 -4.56
C PRO A 908 -45.21 27.37 -5.86
N GLU A 909 -45.22 28.04 -7.01
CA GLU A 909 -45.42 27.40 -8.32
C GLU A 909 -44.12 26.97 -9.02
N ALA A 910 -42.95 27.31 -8.47
CA ALA A 910 -41.67 27.02 -9.09
C ALA A 910 -41.39 25.51 -9.19
N LYS A 911 -40.68 25.09 -10.24
CA LYS A 911 -40.36 23.67 -10.46
C LYS A 911 -39.54 23.11 -9.30
N ILE A 912 -38.65 23.92 -8.74
CA ILE A 912 -37.78 23.53 -7.62
C ILE A 912 -38.56 23.25 -6.33
N THR A 913 -39.69 23.92 -6.11
CA THR A 913 -40.58 23.69 -4.98
C THR A 913 -41.20 22.30 -5.04
N LYS A 914 -41.66 21.89 -6.23
CA LYS A 914 -42.21 20.53 -6.47
C LYS A 914 -41.16 19.43 -6.31
N ILE A 915 -39.92 19.70 -6.73
CA ILE A 915 -38.79 18.77 -6.53
C ILE A 915 -38.54 18.55 -5.04
N HIS A 916 -38.47 19.62 -4.23
CA HIS A 916 -38.25 19.51 -2.79
C HIS A 916 -39.45 18.92 -2.04
N GLU A 917 -40.68 19.16 -2.52
CA GLU A 917 -41.90 18.54 -1.97
C GLU A 917 -41.83 17.00 -2.05
N ALA A 918 -41.34 16.46 -3.17
CA ALA A 918 -41.18 15.02 -3.36
C ALA A 918 -40.14 14.40 -2.40
N LEU A 919 -39.14 15.18 -1.97
CA LEU A 919 -38.10 14.71 -1.04
C LEU A 919 -38.60 14.54 0.40
N ILE A 920 -39.73 15.14 0.75
CA ILE A 920 -40.29 15.13 2.12
C ILE A 920 -41.38 14.06 2.29
N LYS A 921 -41.98 13.57 1.19
CA LYS A 921 -43.17 12.70 1.21
C LYS A 921 -42.96 11.31 1.85
N ASP A 922 -41.73 10.86 2.07
CA ASP A 922 -41.42 9.51 2.58
C ASP A 922 -41.22 9.39 4.11
N GLU A 923 -41.24 10.49 4.88
CA GLU A 923 -41.09 10.41 6.35
C GLU A 923 -42.08 11.33 7.10
N LYS A 924 -42.76 10.78 8.11
CA LYS A 924 -43.61 11.56 9.02
C LYS A 924 -42.75 12.63 9.71
N ILE A 925 -43.02 13.89 9.40
CA ILE A 925 -42.42 15.06 10.04
C ILE A 925 -42.83 15.09 11.52
N THR A 926 -42.07 14.41 12.38
CA THR A 926 -42.02 14.73 13.81
C THR A 926 -40.82 15.64 14.03
N THR A 927 -40.97 16.92 13.66
CA THR A 927 -40.04 17.99 14.05
C THR A 927 -40.18 18.25 15.55
N SER A 928 -39.72 17.33 16.40
CA SER A 928 -39.36 17.72 17.76
C SER A 928 -37.97 18.34 17.68
N LEU A 929 -37.90 19.66 17.54
CA LEU A 929 -36.72 20.44 17.90
C LEU A 929 -36.53 20.30 19.42
N LYS A 930 -36.00 19.16 19.88
CA LYS A 930 -35.52 19.02 21.26
C LYS A 930 -34.21 19.80 21.37
N LYS A 931 -34.30 21.13 21.40
CA LYS A 931 -33.19 22.02 21.74
C LYS A 931 -33.37 22.57 23.16
N ASN A 932 -32.25 22.89 23.78
CA ASN A 932 -32.06 23.34 25.17
C ASN A 932 -33.24 24.16 25.73
N GLN A 933 -34.16 23.50 26.44
CA GLN A 933 -35.27 24.16 27.13
C GLN A 933 -34.80 25.27 28.08
N TYR A 934 -33.58 25.14 28.62
CA TYR A 934 -32.98 26.12 29.52
C TYR A 934 -32.76 27.49 28.87
N SER A 935 -32.21 27.58 27.65
CA SER A 935 -31.92 28.88 27.03
C SER A 935 -33.20 29.63 26.68
N VAL A 936 -34.22 28.90 26.23
CA VAL A 936 -35.56 29.45 25.95
C VAL A 936 -36.20 29.94 27.26
N GLU A 937 -36.21 29.10 28.30
CA GLU A 937 -36.74 29.47 29.62
C GLU A 937 -36.01 30.67 30.22
N TYR A 938 -34.68 30.73 30.07
CA TYR A 938 -33.84 31.83 30.57
C TYR A 938 -34.19 33.17 29.91
N VAL A 939 -34.26 33.20 28.57
CA VAL A 939 -34.64 34.43 27.83
C VAL A 939 -36.09 34.80 28.13
N GLN A 940 -37.01 33.82 28.18
CA GLN A 940 -38.42 34.04 28.51
C GLN A 940 -38.57 34.69 29.88
N LYS A 941 -37.88 34.18 30.90
CA LYS A 941 -37.99 34.65 32.29
C LYS A 941 -37.33 36.00 32.48
N LEU A 942 -36.30 36.30 31.72
CA LEU A 942 -35.70 37.63 31.67
C LEU A 942 -36.65 38.66 31.03
N LEU A 943 -37.34 38.31 29.95
CA LEU A 943 -38.35 39.17 29.31
C LEU A 943 -39.58 39.36 30.21
N GLN A 944 -40.01 38.33 30.94
CA GLN A 944 -41.09 38.44 31.92
C GLN A 944 -40.77 39.39 33.07
N ALA A 945 -39.50 39.51 33.48
CA ALA A 945 -39.06 40.42 34.54
C ALA A 945 -39.25 41.91 34.18
N VAL A 946 -39.32 42.22 32.87
CA VAL A 946 -39.61 43.55 32.32
C VAL A 946 -41.01 43.64 31.70
N GLU A 947 -41.93 42.79 32.16
CA GLU A 947 -43.35 42.77 31.79
C GLU A 947 -43.65 42.45 30.32
N ILE A 948 -42.72 41.83 29.59
CA ILE A 948 -42.94 41.42 28.19
C ILE A 948 -43.60 40.04 28.14
N GLN A 949 -44.76 39.98 27.49
CA GLN A 949 -45.49 38.73 27.25
C GLN A 949 -44.79 37.91 26.17
N THR A 950 -44.60 36.62 26.46
CA THR A 950 -43.88 35.66 25.62
C THR A 950 -44.68 34.36 25.52
N GLU A 951 -44.81 33.83 24.31
CA GLU A 951 -45.38 32.50 24.04
C GLU A 951 -44.27 31.54 23.60
N THR A 952 -44.19 30.36 24.21
CA THR A 952 -43.20 29.33 23.88
C THR A 952 -43.82 28.24 23.02
N ASN A 953 -43.09 27.76 22.01
CA ASN A 953 -43.56 26.69 21.11
C ASN A 953 -44.88 27.00 20.39
N GLN A 954 -45.10 28.27 20.05
CA GLN A 954 -46.31 28.69 19.35
C GLN A 954 -46.26 28.21 17.90
N LEU A 955 -47.37 27.66 17.43
CA LEU A 955 -47.52 27.25 16.04
C LEU A 955 -48.12 28.41 15.23
N VAL A 956 -47.32 29.00 14.34
CA VAL A 956 -47.74 30.07 13.43
C VAL A 956 -47.62 29.53 12.00
N GLU A 957 -48.72 29.52 11.25
CA GLU A 957 -48.77 28.98 9.88
C GLU A 957 -48.17 27.56 9.74
N ASN A 958 -48.46 26.68 10.72
CA ASN A 958 -47.93 25.31 10.80
C ASN A 958 -46.41 25.19 11.02
N VAL A 959 -45.73 26.28 11.36
CA VAL A 959 -44.32 26.28 11.79
C VAL A 959 -44.25 26.56 13.29
N GLN A 960 -43.55 25.70 14.02
CA GLN A 960 -43.33 25.88 15.45
C GLN A 960 -42.24 26.93 15.70
N ILE A 961 -42.60 28.01 16.38
CA ILE A 961 -41.71 29.09 16.81
C ILE A 961 -41.36 28.87 18.29
N GLU A 962 -40.06 28.78 18.60
CA GLU A 962 -39.59 28.48 19.96
C GLU A 962 -39.99 29.56 20.97
N LEU A 963 -39.84 30.84 20.62
CA LEU A 963 -40.21 31.98 21.44
C LEU A 963 -40.80 33.10 20.57
N PHE A 964 -42.05 33.47 20.84
CA PHE A 964 -42.80 34.50 20.11
C PHE A 964 -43.27 35.62 21.03
N LEU A 965 -43.27 36.85 20.51
CA LEU A 965 -43.76 38.06 21.17
C LEU A 965 -45.09 38.48 20.53
N PRO A 966 -46.24 38.18 21.14
CA PRO A 966 -47.55 38.45 20.53
C PRO A 966 -47.82 39.93 20.27
N GLN A 967 -47.38 40.79 21.19
CA GLN A 967 -47.65 42.24 21.15
C GLN A 967 -46.99 42.92 19.94
N THR A 968 -45.81 42.46 19.54
CA THR A 968 -45.02 43.03 18.43
C THR A 968 -45.00 42.12 17.20
N GLN A 969 -45.62 40.93 17.28
CA GLN A 969 -45.56 39.86 16.28
C GLN A 969 -44.12 39.51 15.86
N GLN A 970 -43.21 39.47 16.84
CA GLN A 970 -41.79 39.17 16.63
C GLN A 970 -41.48 37.73 17.01
N SER A 971 -40.64 37.07 16.23
CA SER A 971 -40.02 35.79 16.62
C SER A 971 -38.64 36.05 17.21
N ILE A 972 -38.27 35.28 18.24
CA ILE A 972 -36.94 35.32 18.85
C ILE A 972 -36.19 34.03 18.50
N LEU A 973 -35.11 34.16 17.74
CA LEU A 973 -34.18 33.08 17.42
C LEU A 973 -33.02 33.09 18.41
N ILE A 974 -32.94 32.08 19.28
CA ILE A 974 -31.90 31.98 20.31
C ILE A 974 -30.75 31.11 19.79
N LEU A 975 -29.54 31.70 19.73
CA LEU A 975 -28.33 30.99 19.32
C LEU A 975 -27.61 30.41 20.54
N THR A 976 -27.59 29.08 20.65
CA THR A 976 -26.96 28.34 21.75
C THR A 976 -25.58 27.77 21.40
N GLY A 977 -25.23 27.70 20.11
CA GLY A 977 -23.95 27.16 19.63
C GLY A 977 -22.93 28.23 19.27
N TYR A 978 -21.65 27.97 19.53
CA TYR A 978 -20.55 28.86 19.15
C TYR A 978 -20.03 28.57 17.75
N ASN A 979 -19.85 29.63 16.95
CA ASN A 979 -18.70 29.69 16.05
C ASN A 979 -17.46 29.92 16.92
N GLN A 980 -16.38 29.17 16.72
CA GLN A 980 -15.15 29.35 17.54
C GLN A 980 -14.39 30.64 17.19
N ASN A 981 -14.86 31.39 16.18
CA ASN A 981 -14.40 32.73 15.87
C ASN A 981 -15.17 33.77 16.69
N TYR A 982 -14.47 34.84 17.09
CA TYR A 982 -14.98 36.02 17.81
C TYR A 982 -16.18 36.74 17.16
N ASP A 983 -16.67 36.25 16.03
CA ASP A 983 -17.85 36.78 15.37
C ASP A 983 -19.11 36.23 16.06
N LYS A 984 -19.54 36.95 17.09
CA LYS A 984 -20.76 36.66 17.87
C LYS A 984 -22.04 36.98 17.11
N THR A 985 -21.94 37.64 15.95
CA THR A 985 -23.06 38.20 15.19
C THR A 985 -23.40 37.38 13.94
N THR A 986 -22.45 36.62 13.39
CA THR A 986 -22.69 35.79 12.20
C THR A 986 -23.44 34.50 12.49
N LEU A 987 -24.49 34.29 11.71
CA LEU A 987 -25.26 33.05 11.69
C LEU A 987 -24.50 32.00 10.86
N ASN A 988 -24.54 30.74 11.31
CA ASN A 988 -24.19 29.60 10.47
C ASN A 988 -25.30 29.37 9.41
N GLY A 989 -25.09 28.46 8.46
CA GLY A 989 -26.07 28.28 7.37
C GLY A 989 -27.47 27.89 7.82
N ILE A 990 -27.57 27.02 8.83
CA ILE A 990 -28.87 26.65 9.41
C ILE A 990 -29.55 27.86 10.05
N GLY A 991 -28.80 28.68 10.80
CA GLY A 991 -29.32 29.91 11.41
C GLY A 991 -29.77 30.95 10.37
N ILE A 992 -29.06 31.07 9.24
CA ILE A 992 -29.46 31.92 8.12
C ILE A 992 -30.79 31.43 7.55
N LEU A 993 -30.91 30.13 7.25
CA LEU A 993 -32.15 29.54 6.72
C LEU A 993 -33.32 29.68 7.71
N GLN A 994 -33.09 29.46 9.01
CA GLN A 994 -34.11 29.65 10.05
C GLN A 994 -34.58 31.11 10.14
N LYS A 995 -33.64 32.06 10.15
CA LYS A 995 -33.97 33.49 10.15
C LYS A 995 -34.80 33.88 8.93
N LYS A 996 -34.45 33.36 7.74
CA LYS A 996 -35.22 33.59 6.52
C LYS A 996 -36.64 33.04 6.62
N LEU A 997 -36.80 31.78 7.04
CA LEU A 997 -38.13 31.19 7.21
C LEU A 997 -38.98 32.01 8.19
N LEU A 998 -38.42 32.37 9.35
CA LEU A 998 -39.13 33.17 10.35
C LEU A 998 -39.49 34.58 9.84
N SER A 999 -38.65 35.18 8.98
CA SER A 999 -38.92 36.50 8.39
C SER A 999 -40.05 36.49 7.36
N LEU A 1000 -40.38 35.32 6.80
CA LEU A 1000 -41.53 35.14 5.92
C LEU A 1000 -42.85 34.96 6.69
N ILE A 1001 -42.77 34.61 7.98
CA ILE A 1001 -43.92 34.24 8.83
C ILE A 1001 -44.25 35.34 9.85
N THR A 1002 -43.24 36.05 10.33
CA THR A 1002 -43.37 37.06 11.40
C THR A 1002 -42.94 38.44 10.92
N LYS A 1003 -43.42 39.50 11.58
CA LYS A 1003 -43.11 40.89 11.17
C LYS A 1003 -41.63 41.23 11.32
N ASN A 1004 -40.97 40.66 12.33
CA ASN A 1004 -39.55 40.84 12.56
C ASN A 1004 -38.96 39.64 13.31
N VAL A 1005 -37.70 39.33 13.03
CA VAL A 1005 -36.94 38.24 13.66
C VAL A 1005 -35.81 38.83 14.47
N VAL A 1006 -35.88 38.68 15.79
CA VAL A 1006 -34.83 39.10 16.71
C VAL A 1006 -33.89 37.91 16.94
N VAL A 1007 -32.59 38.13 16.74
CA VAL A 1007 -31.56 37.11 17.00
C VAL A 1007 -30.90 37.41 18.35
N VAL A 1008 -30.90 36.43 19.25
CA VAL A 1008 -30.31 36.57 20.58
C VAL A 1008 -29.16 35.58 20.73
N ASN A 1009 -27.93 36.10 20.94
CA ASN A 1009 -26.79 35.25 21.27
C ASN A 1009 -26.84 34.90 22.77
N PHE A 1010 -27.15 33.63 23.06
CA PHE A 1010 -27.39 33.21 24.45
C PHE A 1010 -26.17 33.39 25.35
N LYS A 1011 -24.96 33.14 24.84
CA LYS A 1011 -23.75 33.33 25.63
C LYS A 1011 -23.49 34.78 25.94
N GLU A 1012 -23.60 35.65 24.95
CA GLU A 1012 -23.35 37.07 25.16
C GLU A 1012 -24.31 37.62 26.21
N LEU A 1013 -25.59 37.24 26.12
CA LEU A 1013 -26.58 37.54 27.15
C LEU A 1013 -26.23 36.95 28.52
N HIS A 1014 -25.75 35.70 28.56
CA HIS A 1014 -25.39 35.01 29.79
C HIS A 1014 -24.13 35.62 30.45
N ASP A 1015 -23.11 35.98 29.68
CA ASP A 1015 -21.82 36.53 30.13
C ASP A 1015 -21.96 37.94 30.74
N ILE A 1016 -23.00 38.69 30.39
CA ILE A 1016 -23.31 39.97 31.02
C ILE A 1016 -23.69 39.73 32.49
N THR A 1017 -22.97 40.37 33.41
CA THR A 1017 -23.13 40.16 34.85
C THR A 1017 -24.25 41.00 35.47
N ASN A 1018 -24.52 42.18 34.94
CA ASN A 1018 -25.56 43.09 35.43
C ASN A 1018 -26.89 42.83 34.71
N TYR A 1019 -27.98 42.69 35.47
CA TYR A 1019 -29.32 42.45 34.91
C TYR A 1019 -29.83 43.59 34.04
N GLU A 1020 -29.54 44.85 34.38
CA GLU A 1020 -29.94 46.01 33.58
C GLU A 1020 -29.22 46.02 32.21
N ASP A 1021 -27.97 45.58 32.19
CA ASP A 1021 -27.17 45.45 30.97
C ASP A 1021 -27.67 44.28 30.11
N LYS A 1022 -28.17 43.18 30.70
CA LYS A 1022 -28.83 42.09 29.97
C LYS A 1022 -30.11 42.57 29.26
N ILE A 1023 -30.91 43.40 29.93
CA ILE A 1023 -32.10 44.01 29.35
C ILE A 1023 -31.72 45.01 28.25
N THR A 1024 -30.69 45.83 28.49
CA THR A 1024 -30.16 46.76 27.49
C THR A 1024 -29.66 46.02 26.24
N TYR A 1025 -29.01 44.86 26.41
CA TYR A 1025 -28.62 44.00 25.30
C TYR A 1025 -29.84 43.55 24.48
N LEU A 1026 -30.88 43.01 25.12
CA LEU A 1026 -32.10 42.58 24.43
C LEU A 1026 -32.82 43.73 23.70
N GLN A 1027 -32.83 44.92 24.29
CA GLN A 1027 -33.34 46.13 23.66
C GLN A 1027 -32.52 46.51 22.41
N ASN A 1028 -31.19 46.44 22.49
CA ASN A 1028 -30.29 46.71 21.37
C ASN A 1028 -30.44 45.68 20.24
N GLN A 1029 -30.89 44.45 20.52
CA GLN A 1029 -31.23 43.45 19.50
C GLN A 1029 -32.59 43.71 18.82
N GLY A 1030 -33.34 44.73 19.23
CA GLY A 1030 -34.59 45.16 18.58
C GLY A 1030 -35.87 44.71 19.30
N ILE A 1031 -35.78 44.26 20.55
CA ILE A 1031 -36.96 44.00 21.39
C ILE A 1031 -37.44 45.33 21.99
N SER A 1032 -38.72 45.66 21.78
CA SER A 1032 -39.33 46.88 22.33
C SER A 1032 -39.60 46.71 23.82
N ILE A 1033 -38.71 47.25 24.66
CA ILE A 1033 -38.84 47.22 26.14
C ILE A 1033 -39.16 48.65 26.62
N THR A 1034 -40.36 48.84 27.17
CA THR A 1034 -40.84 50.16 27.68
C THR A 1034 -40.81 50.28 29.20
N ALA A 1035 -40.57 49.18 29.92
CA ALA A 1035 -40.50 49.15 31.38
C ALA A 1035 -39.19 49.78 31.93
N ASP A 1036 -39.27 50.39 33.10
CA ASP A 1036 -38.12 50.97 33.82
C ASP A 1036 -37.21 49.84 34.34
N LYS A 1037 -35.99 49.76 33.79
CA LYS A 1037 -35.01 48.69 34.06
C LYS A 1037 -34.67 48.57 35.54
N SER A 1038 -34.70 49.69 36.28
CA SER A 1038 -34.36 49.75 37.70
C SER A 1038 -35.45 49.21 38.64
N LYS A 1039 -36.67 49.03 38.11
CA LYS A 1039 -37.86 48.56 38.86
C LYS A 1039 -38.28 47.14 38.51
N ALA A 1040 -37.56 46.48 37.61
CA ALA A 1040 -37.85 45.12 37.15
C ALA A 1040 -37.65 44.07 38.26
N ASP A 1041 -38.59 43.12 38.39
CA ASP A 1041 -38.49 42.04 39.37
C ASP A 1041 -37.74 40.82 38.80
N PHE A 1042 -36.45 40.73 39.14
CA PHE A 1042 -35.60 39.61 38.75
C PHE A 1042 -35.66 38.40 39.71
N SER A 1043 -36.59 38.36 40.68
CA SER A 1043 -36.69 37.29 41.68
C SER A 1043 -36.82 35.89 41.06
N ALA A 1044 -37.72 35.74 40.07
CA ALA A 1044 -37.93 34.50 39.33
C ALA A 1044 -36.72 34.10 38.47
N PHE A 1045 -36.03 35.08 37.89
CA PHE A 1045 -34.83 34.88 37.07
C PHE A 1045 -33.64 34.42 37.92
N LYS A 1046 -33.44 35.00 39.11
CA LYS A 1046 -32.42 34.59 40.09
C LYS A 1046 -32.53 33.12 40.49
N LEU A 1047 -33.75 32.55 40.51
CA LEU A 1047 -33.95 31.13 40.81
C LEU A 1047 -33.41 30.22 39.68
N ILE A 1048 -33.46 30.67 38.43
CA ILE A 1048 -32.95 29.93 37.27
C ILE A 1048 -31.42 29.96 37.25
N GLU A 1049 -30.80 31.10 37.54
CA GLU A 1049 -29.33 31.21 37.70
C GLU A 1049 -28.81 30.40 38.89
N LYS A 1050 -29.56 30.34 40.01
CA LYS A 1050 -29.21 29.50 41.16
C LYS A 1050 -29.27 28.00 40.83
N LYS A 1051 -30.27 27.55 40.06
CA LYS A 1051 -30.36 26.15 39.61
C LYS A 1051 -29.18 25.74 38.72
N ASP A 1052 -28.69 26.64 37.88
CA ASP A 1052 -27.52 26.38 37.02
C ASP A 1052 -26.20 26.37 37.83
N ASN A 1053 -26.02 27.33 38.75
CA ASN A 1053 -24.84 27.38 39.63
C ASN A 1053 -24.75 26.17 40.60
N GLN A 1054 -25.89 25.65 41.07
CA GLN A 1054 -25.93 24.43 41.90
C GLN A 1054 -25.59 23.15 41.11
N LYS A 1055 -25.96 23.05 39.83
CA LYS A 1055 -25.51 21.95 38.95
C LYS A 1055 -23.99 21.97 38.72
N LYS A 1056 -23.38 23.15 38.64
CA LYS A 1056 -21.92 23.30 38.44
C LYS A 1056 -21.08 22.99 39.69
N GLN A 1057 -21.64 23.10 40.90
CA GLN A 1057 -20.91 22.86 42.16
C GLN A 1057 -20.93 21.41 42.67
N ASN A 1058 -21.78 20.53 42.12
CA ASN A 1058 -21.86 19.11 42.52
C ASN A 1058 -21.71 18.15 41.33
N PRO A 1059 -20.48 17.94 40.81
CA PRO A 1059 -20.24 16.99 39.71
C PRO A 1059 -20.15 15.51 40.17
N LYS A 1060 -20.29 15.19 41.47
CA LYS A 1060 -19.90 13.89 42.05
C LYS A 1060 -20.97 12.79 42.15
N LYS A 1061 -22.15 12.90 41.53
CA LYS A 1061 -23.19 11.84 41.69
C LYS A 1061 -23.91 11.34 40.43
N LYS A 1062 -23.38 11.59 39.22
CA LYS A 1062 -23.76 10.87 38.00
C LYS A 1062 -22.53 10.63 37.15
N SER A 1063 -21.85 9.51 37.37
CA SER A 1063 -20.65 9.14 36.62
C SER A 1063 -20.85 7.93 35.69
N ASN A 1064 -22.09 7.62 35.29
CA ASN A 1064 -22.36 6.63 34.24
C ASN A 1064 -23.26 7.12 33.09
N ASP A 1065 -23.79 8.34 33.16
CA ASP A 1065 -24.41 9.01 32.02
C ASP A 1065 -23.78 10.40 31.92
N ILE A 1066 -22.68 10.50 31.18
CA ILE A 1066 -22.22 11.78 30.65
C ILE A 1066 -23.15 12.06 29.47
N ASP A 1067 -23.93 13.14 29.59
CA ASP A 1067 -24.92 13.64 28.64
C ASP A 1067 -24.50 13.42 27.17
N LEU A 1068 -25.03 12.34 26.59
CA LEU A 1068 -25.02 12.03 25.15
C LEU A 1068 -26.11 12.81 24.39
N ASP A 1069 -26.84 13.69 25.07
CA ASP A 1069 -28.03 14.36 24.55
C ASP A 1069 -27.77 15.65 23.74
N GLU A 1070 -26.51 16.09 23.59
CA GLU A 1070 -26.19 17.23 22.69
C GLU A 1070 -25.61 16.81 21.32
N ILE A 1071 -25.38 15.51 21.06
CA ILE A 1071 -24.76 15.05 19.80
C ILE A 1071 -25.33 13.69 19.34
N GLN A 1072 -26.64 13.59 19.19
CA GLN A 1072 -27.25 12.56 18.32
C GLN A 1072 -27.94 13.24 17.13
N GLU A 1073 -27.14 13.70 16.17
CA GLU A 1073 -27.55 13.65 14.76
C GLU A 1073 -27.06 12.31 14.19
N HIS A 1074 -28.00 11.51 13.72
CA HIS A 1074 -27.87 10.10 13.35
C HIS A 1074 -26.63 9.75 12.52
N VAL A 1075 -25.75 8.92 13.08
CA VAL A 1075 -24.85 8.04 12.30
C VAL A 1075 -25.31 6.60 12.53
N GLU A 1076 -26.19 6.10 11.65
CA GLU A 1076 -26.41 4.66 11.54
C GLU A 1076 -25.18 4.03 10.90
N ILE A 1077 -24.54 3.13 11.64
CA ILE A 1077 -23.52 2.22 11.12
C ILE A 1077 -24.27 1.10 10.39
N PRO A 1078 -24.08 0.88 9.08
CA PRO A 1078 -24.66 -0.29 8.42
C PRO A 1078 -23.90 -1.55 8.85
N GLN A 1079 -24.65 -2.60 9.18
CA GLN A 1079 -24.14 -3.97 9.33
C GLN A 1079 -23.65 -4.54 8.00
#